data_AF-A0A521KYH9-F1
#
_entry.id   AF-A0A521KYH9-F1
#
_cell.length_a   1.000
_cell.length_b   1.000
_cell.length_c   1.000
_cell.angle_alpha   90.00
_cell.angle_beta   90.00
_cell.angle_gamma   90.00
#
_symmetry.space_group_name_H-M   'P 1'
#
loop_
_entity.id
_entity.type
_entity.pdbx_description
1 polymer ?
#
loop_
_entity_poly.entity_id
_entity_poly.type
_entity_poly.pdbx_seq_one_letter_code
_entity_poly.pdbx_strand_id
1 'polypeptide(L)'
;MRAAARSPRSRCLRARRRASACTRSSSRSTGRAATCCRARPACRSTRSRRVAADSRPSSMLAFPRTLRARVAAAVLVASPALAQLFTNGSAQIPHTGSYTEAVDCADIDGDGDWDAVLGDGGDATQDQNRLWLNLGGAQGGAIGAFADVTAAQAPVVADETRDVEFADFDGDGDPDLAVSNEAQLLNQSSRFWCNLGGVQGGASGFFADQTASRWLGLGGPGSSIAPSAVLAGGGFIDWTNDSDLADLDLDGDVDLLHSSHGAAFGGQTPSRVFLNDGAGFFAEFNPSLFKLSTTSIANGNPGLWCEGTQAANTLNASGALCDVASSAIGIELADIDGDFDVDLVHGARQEAPRCFANRSFETAAPLAWRDVTGLAFPVGYWSGGDNYEQEFGDMDGDGDVDLLGVNWPGLAEALFPNSGAGTFGAPIVLPSVDGEGKDAELCDYDGDGGLELYVCGFFGADVLYKGVRGALSFGLLSSAQSGLALASRTLMARSADVDHDGDYDVLTAQDANAHEILWLNTQAGTSDAKAPYVPHVAPIADQVAGAADALALAQVYDNTSLRQLEANDTRVEVSVNGCALPEFAASVRATQVARAELPGNLVGAVAWRFASTDRNGNTGVSAPQAYTGSAASAFAFAYGAGSPGSLGTPSVHALSVPFAGTTLYLGGKGAPAGTLSWLALTSAAAPAAPLALPGLCNVNVFGTLVALDSAPTDASGCGVAALAVPAGTPAGISVYAQFFALDGQGGDLLSSSAGLRIDTQ
;
A
#
# COMPACT_ATOMS: atom_id res chain seq x y z
N MET A 1 4.74 -24.53 61.94
CA MET A 1 4.57 -24.14 63.36
C MET A 1 4.50 -22.61 63.47
N ARG A 2 4.05 -22.04 64.61
CA ARG A 2 3.91 -20.58 64.80
C ARG A 2 5.22 -19.91 65.26
N ALA A 3 5.51 -18.71 64.74
CA ALA A 3 5.94 -17.51 65.49
C ALA A 3 6.16 -16.32 64.51
N ALA A 4 6.14 -15.07 65.00
CA ALA A 4 6.29 -13.87 64.16
C ALA A 4 6.95 -12.68 64.89
N ALA A 5 7.69 -11.83 64.14
CA ALA A 5 8.09 -10.46 64.48
C ALA A 5 8.48 -9.74 63.17
N ARG A 6 7.74 -8.72 62.70
CA ARG A 6 7.70 -7.29 63.08
C ARG A 6 8.83 -6.42 62.49
N SER A 7 8.42 -5.45 61.67
CA SER A 7 9.21 -4.32 61.12
C SER A 7 9.63 -3.30 62.20
N PRO A 8 10.60 -2.41 61.89
CA PRO A 8 10.20 -1.02 61.68
C PRO A 8 10.88 -0.30 60.50
N ARG A 9 10.13 0.57 59.80
CA ARG A 9 10.67 1.64 58.92
C ARG A 9 11.31 2.76 59.77
N SER A 10 12.35 3.45 59.28
CA SER A 10 12.44 4.93 59.41
C SER A 10 13.59 5.65 58.67
N ARG A 11 13.22 6.77 58.03
CA ARG A 11 13.94 8.04 57.82
C ARG A 11 15.16 8.11 56.87
N CYS A 12 14.95 8.89 55.80
CA CYS A 12 15.96 9.50 54.95
C CYS A 12 16.88 10.48 55.71
N LEU A 13 18.09 10.69 55.19
CA LEU A 13 18.99 11.79 55.57
C LEU A 13 19.54 12.49 54.33
N ARG A 14 19.32 13.81 54.23
CA ARG A 14 19.93 14.65 53.17
C ARG A 14 21.43 14.81 53.43
N ALA A 15 22.27 14.49 52.44
CA ALA A 15 23.69 14.85 52.43
C ALA A 15 23.98 15.87 51.31
N ARG A 16 24.75 16.92 51.62
CA ARG A 16 25.10 17.99 50.67
C ARG A 16 26.33 17.59 49.85
N ARG A 17 26.35 17.86 48.54
CA ARG A 17 27.61 18.05 47.79
C ARG A 17 27.96 19.55 47.73
N ARG A 18 29.26 19.86 47.70
CA ARG A 18 29.81 21.22 47.71
C ARG A 18 30.15 21.67 46.29
N ALA A 19 29.97 22.96 46.00
CA ALA A 19 30.56 23.61 44.83
C ALA A 19 31.89 24.29 45.20
N SER A 20 32.95 24.01 44.45
CA SER A 20 34.21 24.76 44.30
C SER A 20 35.16 23.94 43.43
N ALA A 21 36.05 24.49 42.60
CA ALA A 21 36.09 25.78 41.90
C ALA A 21 37.23 25.65 40.86
N CYS A 22 37.10 26.25 39.66
CA CYS A 22 38.24 26.36 38.74
C CYS A 22 38.27 27.75 38.08
N THR A 23 39.47 28.24 37.80
CA THR A 23 39.76 29.68 37.64
C THR A 23 39.96 30.09 36.18
N ARG A 24 39.46 31.28 35.82
CA ARG A 24 39.90 32.01 34.62
C ARG A 24 40.99 33.03 34.99
N SER A 25 42.03 33.12 34.17
CA SER A 25 43.00 34.22 34.12
C SER A 25 42.99 34.87 32.71
N SER A 26 43.70 35.99 32.50
CA SER A 26 43.27 37.01 31.53
C SER A 26 44.35 37.75 30.72
N SER A 27 43.99 38.08 29.48
CA SER A 27 44.51 39.17 28.61
C SER A 27 43.61 39.24 27.35
N ARG A 28 43.07 40.35 26.82
CA ARG A 28 43.61 41.67 26.40
C ARG A 28 44.72 41.56 25.33
N SER A 29 44.73 42.33 24.23
CA SER A 29 43.76 43.27 23.62
C SER A 29 44.30 43.74 22.24
N THR A 30 43.49 43.96 21.20
CA THR A 30 43.00 45.27 20.68
C THR A 30 42.46 45.07 19.25
N GLY A 31 41.59 45.90 18.66
CA GLY A 31 40.89 47.09 19.19
C GLY A 31 40.27 47.97 18.09
N ARG A 32 40.07 49.27 18.40
CA ARG A 32 39.37 50.34 17.64
C ARG A 32 37.83 50.28 17.64
N ALA A 33 37.25 51.47 17.48
CA ALA A 33 35.83 51.76 17.69
C ALA A 33 35.40 53.02 16.90
N ALA A 34 34.09 53.17 16.68
CA ALA A 34 33.40 54.41 16.30
C ALA A 34 31.98 54.37 16.90
N THR A 35 31.32 55.53 17.04
CA THR A 35 30.23 55.68 18.04
C THR A 35 29.04 56.50 17.53
N CYS A 36 27.86 56.20 18.09
CA CYS A 36 26.75 57.14 18.36
C CYS A 36 25.68 57.41 17.27
N CYS A 37 24.46 56.92 17.57
CA CYS A 37 23.27 57.76 17.88
C CYS A 37 22.22 58.19 16.81
N ARG A 38 21.00 57.71 17.09
CA ARG A 38 19.70 58.44 17.13
C ARG A 38 18.93 58.85 15.83
N ALA A 39 17.82 58.13 15.64
CA ALA A 39 16.43 58.62 15.67
C ALA A 39 15.72 59.22 14.41
N ARG A 40 14.44 58.78 14.30
CA ARG A 40 13.22 59.31 13.63
C ARG A 40 13.18 60.84 13.37
N PRO A 41 12.41 61.35 12.35
CA PRO A 41 10.99 61.04 12.12
C PRO A 41 10.50 61.01 10.64
N ALA A 42 9.17 61.09 10.43
CA ALA A 42 8.45 60.92 9.15
C ALA A 42 7.79 62.22 8.62
N CYS A 43 7.18 62.19 7.41
CA CYS A 43 5.81 62.72 7.06
C CYS A 43 5.64 63.28 5.61
N ARG A 44 4.63 62.78 4.85
CA ARG A 44 3.84 63.46 3.75
C ARG A 44 4.57 63.86 2.43
N SER A 45 3.94 64.14 1.26
CA SER A 45 2.54 64.07 0.75
C SER A 45 2.38 64.35 -0.77
N THR A 46 1.21 64.00 -1.37
CA THR A 46 0.55 64.59 -2.60
C THR A 46 1.17 64.35 -4.00
N ARG A 47 0.48 64.50 -5.16
CA ARG A 47 -0.83 65.16 -5.50
C ARG A 47 -1.69 64.40 -6.58
N SER A 48 -2.60 65.07 -7.31
CA SER A 48 -3.82 64.43 -7.93
C SER A 48 -4.56 65.19 -9.08
N ARG A 49 -5.18 64.47 -10.06
CA ARG A 49 -6.24 64.89 -11.05
C ARG A 49 -7.17 63.68 -11.35
N ARG A 50 -8.53 63.69 -11.35
CA ARG A 50 -9.63 64.44 -12.07
C ARG A 50 -9.76 64.06 -13.56
N VAL A 51 -10.96 63.86 -14.17
CA VAL A 51 -12.10 64.81 -14.36
C VAL A 51 -13.46 64.11 -14.74
N ALA A 52 -14.61 64.61 -14.20
CA ALA A 52 -16.03 64.65 -14.70
C ALA A 52 -16.82 63.37 -15.15
N ALA A 53 -18.16 63.38 -15.40
CA ALA A 53 -19.35 64.01 -14.77
C ALA A 53 -20.69 63.56 -15.46
N ASP A 54 -21.85 63.95 -14.89
CA ASP A 54 -23.23 63.96 -15.46
C ASP A 54 -23.98 62.61 -15.68
N SER A 55 -25.32 62.50 -15.60
CA SER A 55 -26.39 63.49 -15.26
C SER A 55 -27.60 62.85 -14.53
N ARG A 56 -28.58 63.67 -14.06
CA ARG A 56 -29.88 63.26 -13.45
C ARG A 56 -31.08 63.79 -14.27
N PRO A 57 -32.31 63.28 -14.06
CA PRO A 57 -33.32 63.99 -13.22
C PRO A 57 -34.03 63.06 -12.20
N SER A 58 -34.32 63.47 -10.96
CA SER A 58 -35.51 64.25 -10.50
C SER A 58 -36.83 63.47 -10.65
N SER A 59 -37.69 63.31 -9.63
CA SER A 59 -37.81 63.98 -8.30
C SER A 59 -38.43 62.97 -7.27
N MET A 60 -39.00 63.23 -6.08
CA MET A 60 -39.74 64.37 -5.49
C MET A 60 -39.54 64.51 -3.94
N LEU A 61 -40.30 65.44 -3.37
CA LEU A 61 -40.53 65.78 -1.94
C LEU A 61 -41.11 64.60 -1.12
N ALA A 62 -41.03 64.43 0.21
CA ALA A 62 -40.39 65.08 1.39
C ALA A 62 -41.41 65.38 2.52
N PHE A 63 -41.20 64.84 3.73
CA PHE A 63 -41.61 65.39 5.06
C PHE A 63 -41.04 64.49 6.21
N PRO A 64 -41.11 64.83 7.53
CA PRO A 64 -39.91 64.71 8.37
C PRO A 64 -39.96 63.71 9.53
N ARG A 65 -38.76 63.24 9.89
CA ARG A 65 -38.29 62.75 11.20
C ARG A 65 -39.34 62.49 12.29
N THR A 66 -39.54 61.21 12.61
CA THR A 66 -39.66 60.76 14.01
C THR A 66 -38.41 59.95 14.38
N LEU A 67 -37.90 60.14 15.59
CA LEU A 67 -36.64 59.53 16.02
C LEU A 67 -36.92 58.17 16.69
N ARG A 68 -36.85 57.07 15.93
CA ARG A 68 -36.80 55.72 16.52
C ARG A 68 -35.35 55.29 16.68
N ALA A 69 -34.92 55.10 17.93
CA ALA A 69 -33.67 54.40 18.22
C ALA A 69 -33.82 52.95 17.71
N ARG A 70 -33.03 52.58 16.71
CA ARG A 70 -32.84 51.16 16.37
C ARG A 70 -31.89 50.59 17.40
N VAL A 71 -32.39 49.66 18.23
CA VAL A 71 -31.51 48.70 18.90
C VAL A 71 -30.80 47.94 17.79
N ALA A 72 -29.49 48.08 17.72
CA ALA A 72 -28.68 47.17 16.91
C ALA A 72 -28.68 45.83 17.65
N ALA A 73 -29.58 44.93 17.25
CA ALA A 73 -29.44 43.54 17.63
C ALA A 73 -28.13 43.05 17.01
N ALA A 74 -27.12 42.84 17.85
CA ALA A 74 -25.97 42.05 17.45
C ALA A 74 -26.47 40.64 17.22
N VAL A 75 -26.74 40.31 15.95
CA VAL A 75 -26.88 38.91 15.55
C VAL A 75 -25.51 38.31 15.78
N LEU A 76 -25.37 37.60 16.90
CA LEU A 76 -24.40 36.54 17.02
C LEU A 76 -24.74 35.57 15.89
N VAL A 77 -24.01 35.68 14.79
CA VAL A 77 -23.79 34.53 13.93
C VAL A 77 -22.97 33.60 14.79
N ALA A 78 -23.66 32.70 15.51
CA ALA A 78 -23.02 31.46 15.89
C ALA A 78 -22.53 30.85 14.59
N SER A 79 -21.27 30.41 14.56
CA SER A 79 -20.89 29.38 13.60
C SER A 79 -21.93 28.27 13.68
N PRO A 80 -22.30 27.60 12.58
CA PRO A 80 -22.98 26.32 12.72
C PRO A 80 -22.14 25.48 13.68
N ALA A 81 -22.79 24.78 14.61
CA ALA A 81 -22.12 23.65 15.23
C ALA A 81 -21.77 22.72 14.06
N LEU A 82 -20.49 22.42 13.89
CA LEU A 82 -20.10 21.31 13.05
C LEU A 82 -20.81 20.07 13.60
N ALA A 83 -21.20 19.16 12.70
CA ALA A 83 -21.48 17.81 13.15
C ALA A 83 -20.21 17.25 13.80
N GLN A 84 -20.38 16.28 14.70
CA GLN A 84 -19.28 15.38 15.02
C GLN A 84 -19.06 14.46 13.81
N LEU A 85 -17.82 14.08 13.53
CA LEU A 85 -17.50 13.13 12.45
C LEU A 85 -18.15 11.76 12.74
N PHE A 86 -17.69 11.09 13.79
CA PHE A 86 -18.16 9.75 14.14
C PHE A 86 -19.36 9.74 15.07
N THR A 87 -20.14 8.67 15.00
CA THR A 87 -21.13 8.24 16.00
C THR A 87 -20.86 6.79 16.41
N ASN A 88 -21.31 6.38 17.60
CA ASN A 88 -21.08 5.01 18.06
C ASN A 88 -22.07 4.04 17.42
N GLY A 89 -21.56 3.15 16.57
CA GLY A 89 -22.27 2.05 15.90
C GLY A 89 -22.25 0.72 16.67
N SER A 90 -21.66 0.61 17.87
CA SER A 90 -21.54 -0.66 18.64
C SER A 90 -22.85 -1.44 18.88
N ALA A 91 -24.02 -0.87 18.58
CA ALA A 91 -25.30 -1.58 18.60
C ALA A 91 -25.54 -2.48 17.37
N GLN A 92 -24.70 -2.38 16.33
CA GLN A 92 -24.78 -3.12 15.06
C GLN A 92 -23.86 -4.34 15.00
N ILE A 93 -22.86 -4.42 15.87
CA ILE A 93 -21.87 -5.51 15.90
C ILE A 93 -22.19 -6.57 16.99
N PRO A 94 -21.68 -7.82 16.85
CA PRO A 94 -21.68 -8.81 17.92
C PRO A 94 -20.87 -8.34 19.15
N HIS A 95 -20.84 -9.17 20.19
CA HIS A 95 -20.09 -8.90 21.43
C HIS A 95 -19.30 -10.14 21.82
N THR A 96 -17.97 -10.09 21.74
CA THR A 96 -17.09 -11.22 22.09
C THR A 96 -17.03 -11.42 23.61
N GLY A 97 -16.74 -10.33 24.33
CA GLY A 97 -16.35 -10.37 25.74
C GLY A 97 -14.97 -10.98 25.97
N SER A 98 -14.03 -10.81 25.03
CA SER A 98 -12.70 -11.44 25.03
C SER A 98 -11.57 -10.47 25.42
N TYR A 99 -10.33 -10.95 25.37
CA TYR A 99 -9.15 -10.10 25.24
C TYR A 99 -8.86 -9.93 23.75
N THR A 100 -9.54 -8.98 23.13
CA THR A 100 -9.45 -8.75 21.68
C THR A 100 -8.27 -7.81 21.44
N GLU A 101 -7.13 -8.37 21.04
CA GLU A 101 -5.91 -7.58 20.77
C GLU A 101 -5.99 -6.90 19.40
N ALA A 102 -6.59 -7.58 18.43
CA ALA A 102 -6.53 -7.21 17.02
C ALA A 102 -7.86 -7.32 16.27
N VAL A 103 -7.95 -6.56 15.18
CA VAL A 103 -9.07 -6.52 14.23
C VAL A 103 -8.52 -6.28 12.83
N ASP A 104 -9.08 -6.97 11.84
CA ASP A 104 -8.85 -6.67 10.43
C ASP A 104 -10.13 -6.86 9.59
N CYS A 105 -10.16 -6.28 8.40
CA CYS A 105 -11.34 -6.19 7.54
C CYS A 105 -11.05 -6.67 6.12
N ALA A 106 -11.97 -7.42 5.50
CA ALA A 106 -11.92 -7.80 4.08
C ALA A 106 -13.33 -8.15 3.56
N ASP A 107 -13.53 -8.20 2.25
CA ASP A 107 -14.71 -8.83 1.63
C ASP A 107 -14.44 -10.34 1.52
N ILE A 108 -14.93 -11.14 2.47
CA ILE A 108 -14.53 -12.56 2.58
C ILE A 108 -15.43 -13.49 1.77
N ASP A 109 -16.67 -13.08 1.45
CA ASP A 109 -17.64 -13.88 0.69
C ASP A 109 -17.84 -13.45 -0.78
N GLY A 110 -17.32 -12.27 -1.15
CA GLY A 110 -17.17 -11.78 -2.52
C GLY A 110 -18.36 -11.00 -3.05
N ASP A 111 -19.08 -10.27 -2.17
CA ASP A 111 -20.34 -9.59 -2.50
C ASP A 111 -20.25 -8.05 -2.58
N GLY A 112 -19.17 -7.46 -2.06
CA GLY A 112 -18.88 -6.03 -2.13
C GLY A 112 -19.20 -5.19 -0.88
N ASP A 113 -19.44 -5.79 0.28
CA ASP A 113 -19.24 -5.10 1.58
C ASP A 113 -18.09 -5.68 2.42
N TRP A 114 -17.70 -4.96 3.49
CA TRP A 114 -16.56 -5.33 4.33
C TRP A 114 -17.01 -6.15 5.54
N ASP A 115 -16.47 -7.36 5.67
CA ASP A 115 -16.52 -8.22 6.85
C ASP A 115 -15.37 -7.89 7.82
N ALA A 116 -15.37 -8.54 8.99
CA ALA A 116 -14.30 -8.37 9.99
C ALA A 116 -13.84 -9.69 10.64
N VAL A 117 -12.55 -9.75 10.98
CA VAL A 117 -11.92 -10.78 11.81
C VAL A 117 -11.43 -10.17 13.12
N LEU A 118 -11.41 -10.94 14.21
CA LEU A 118 -10.87 -10.49 15.50
C LEU A 118 -9.86 -11.49 16.08
N GLY A 119 -8.71 -10.97 16.50
CA GLY A 119 -7.69 -11.70 17.25
C GLY A 119 -8.01 -11.74 18.74
N ASP A 120 -8.47 -12.90 19.22
CA ASP A 120 -8.92 -13.15 20.59
C ASP A 120 -7.84 -13.88 21.41
N GLY A 121 -7.63 -13.47 22.66
CA GLY A 121 -6.91 -14.22 23.70
C GLY A 121 -5.80 -13.42 24.40
N GLY A 122 -4.90 -12.85 23.60
CA GLY A 122 -3.89 -11.87 24.05
C GLY A 122 -3.05 -12.27 25.25
N ASP A 123 -2.58 -11.28 26.02
CA ASP A 123 -1.69 -11.44 27.19
C ASP A 123 -2.24 -12.36 28.32
N ALA A 124 -3.50 -12.79 28.25
CA ALA A 124 -4.28 -13.26 29.41
C ALA A 124 -4.99 -14.61 29.26
N THR A 125 -5.45 -14.97 28.06
CA THR A 125 -6.29 -16.17 27.84
C THR A 125 -5.89 -16.97 26.59
N GLN A 126 -6.67 -17.99 26.28
CA GLN A 126 -6.59 -18.74 25.03
C GLN A 126 -8.02 -18.89 24.54
N ASP A 127 -8.39 -18.08 23.55
CA ASP A 127 -9.75 -17.93 23.07
C ASP A 127 -9.82 -18.12 21.55
N GLN A 128 -11.02 -18.30 21.01
CA GLN A 128 -11.22 -18.55 19.58
C GLN A 128 -11.41 -17.23 18.84
N ASN A 129 -10.51 -16.92 17.91
CA ASN A 129 -10.62 -15.78 16.97
C ASN A 129 -11.98 -15.75 16.28
N ARG A 130 -12.49 -14.53 16.05
CA ARG A 130 -13.85 -14.33 15.53
C ARG A 130 -13.83 -14.09 14.05
N LEU A 131 -14.93 -14.50 13.41
CA LEU A 131 -15.28 -14.08 12.06
C LEU A 131 -16.69 -13.48 12.12
N TRP A 132 -16.80 -12.24 11.67
CA TRP A 132 -18.00 -11.44 11.68
C TRP A 132 -18.38 -11.09 10.24
N LEU A 133 -19.43 -11.75 9.74
CA LEU A 133 -19.95 -11.44 8.41
C LEU A 133 -20.80 -10.16 8.50
N ASN A 134 -20.63 -9.22 7.58
CA ASN A 134 -21.54 -8.11 7.40
C ASN A 134 -22.88 -8.64 6.83
N LEU A 135 -23.93 -7.83 6.90
CA LEU A 135 -25.30 -8.21 6.52
C LEU A 135 -25.91 -7.19 5.55
N GLY A 136 -25.10 -6.46 4.80
CA GLY A 136 -25.55 -5.48 3.83
C GLY A 136 -25.95 -6.11 2.50
N GLY A 137 -25.01 -6.12 1.56
CA GLY A 137 -25.17 -6.23 0.10
C GLY A 137 -26.16 -7.29 -0.36
N ALA A 138 -25.69 -8.54 -0.49
CA ALA A 138 -26.42 -9.69 -0.98
C ALA A 138 -26.97 -10.58 0.13
N GLN A 139 -26.42 -10.51 1.35
CA GLN A 139 -27.00 -11.17 2.53
C GLN A 139 -28.34 -10.51 2.92
N GLY A 140 -28.53 -9.22 2.60
CA GLY A 140 -29.83 -8.55 2.52
C GLY A 140 -30.50 -8.27 3.87
N GLY A 141 -29.69 -8.04 4.91
CA GLY A 141 -30.10 -7.72 6.27
C GLY A 141 -30.22 -6.22 6.51
N ALA A 142 -29.28 -5.69 7.31
CA ALA A 142 -29.13 -4.26 7.55
C ALA A 142 -27.66 -3.92 7.25
N ILE A 143 -27.46 -2.92 6.40
CA ILE A 143 -26.14 -2.47 5.97
C ILE A 143 -25.38 -1.91 7.19
N GLY A 144 -24.07 -2.16 7.28
CA GLY A 144 -23.26 -1.81 8.45
C GLY A 144 -23.65 -2.56 9.72
N ALA A 145 -24.14 -3.80 9.62
CA ALA A 145 -24.50 -4.60 10.78
C ALA A 145 -24.04 -6.06 10.62
N PHE A 146 -23.39 -6.57 11.67
CA PHE A 146 -22.59 -7.78 11.58
C PHE A 146 -23.20 -8.96 12.34
N ALA A 147 -22.95 -10.18 11.86
CA ALA A 147 -23.27 -11.44 12.53
C ALA A 147 -22.00 -12.20 12.90
N ASP A 148 -21.93 -12.68 14.15
CA ASP A 148 -20.91 -13.66 14.55
C ASP A 148 -21.19 -14.99 13.84
N VAL A 149 -20.36 -15.30 12.85
CA VAL A 149 -20.41 -16.53 12.04
C VAL A 149 -19.33 -17.54 12.43
N THR A 150 -18.47 -17.19 13.38
CA THR A 150 -17.31 -17.98 13.88
C THR A 150 -17.64 -19.47 14.05
N ALA A 151 -18.80 -19.80 14.65
CA ALA A 151 -19.21 -21.18 14.94
C ALA A 151 -19.62 -22.02 13.71
N ALA A 152 -19.73 -21.41 12.53
CA ALA A 152 -20.07 -22.05 11.26
C ALA A 152 -18.96 -21.93 10.20
N GLN A 153 -18.21 -20.83 10.21
CA GLN A 153 -17.28 -20.43 9.15
C GLN A 153 -15.81 -20.38 9.57
N ALA A 154 -15.46 -20.36 10.87
CA ALA A 154 -14.07 -20.32 11.34
C ALA A 154 -13.60 -21.65 11.97
N PRO A 155 -12.29 -21.98 11.89
CA PRO A 155 -11.69 -23.10 12.62
C PRO A 155 -11.92 -23.02 14.14
N VAL A 156 -12.34 -24.14 14.74
CA VAL A 156 -12.57 -24.25 16.19
C VAL A 156 -11.26 -24.57 16.91
N VAL A 157 -10.40 -23.56 16.99
CA VAL A 157 -9.12 -23.55 17.72
C VAL A 157 -9.17 -22.42 18.75
N ALA A 158 -8.29 -22.44 19.75
CA ALA A 158 -8.18 -21.39 20.76
C ALA A 158 -6.70 -21.10 21.01
N ASP A 159 -6.33 -19.83 20.91
CA ASP A 159 -4.95 -19.37 20.74
C ASP A 159 -4.67 -18.12 21.59
N GLU A 160 -3.39 -17.76 21.71
CA GLU A 160 -2.91 -16.53 22.36
C GLU A 160 -2.63 -15.51 21.25
N THR A 161 -3.69 -15.17 20.51
CA THR A 161 -3.59 -14.30 19.34
C THR A 161 -3.23 -12.89 19.77
N ARG A 162 -2.24 -12.32 19.10
CA ARG A 162 -1.79 -10.94 19.27
C ARG A 162 -2.24 -10.05 18.09
N ASP A 163 -2.35 -10.65 16.90
CA ASP A 163 -2.62 -9.97 15.62
C ASP A 163 -3.23 -10.93 14.56
N VAL A 164 -3.89 -10.36 13.54
CA VAL A 164 -4.58 -11.02 12.42
C VAL A 164 -4.55 -10.13 11.17
N GLU A 165 -4.20 -10.68 10.01
CA GLU A 165 -4.15 -9.95 8.72
C GLU A 165 -4.71 -10.80 7.57
N PHE A 166 -5.52 -10.19 6.70
CA PHE A 166 -6.03 -10.78 5.46
C PHE A 166 -5.06 -10.58 4.28
N ALA A 167 -4.83 -11.63 3.48
CA ALA A 167 -4.07 -11.57 2.23
C ALA A 167 -4.43 -12.72 1.28
N ASP A 168 -4.45 -12.48 -0.03
CA ASP A 168 -4.50 -13.51 -1.09
C ASP A 168 -3.12 -14.18 -1.23
N PHE A 169 -2.73 -14.99 -0.24
CA PHE A 169 -1.39 -15.59 -0.19
C PHE A 169 -1.22 -16.89 -0.98
N ASP A 170 -2.30 -17.47 -1.50
CA ASP A 170 -2.28 -18.72 -2.27
C ASP A 170 -2.65 -18.54 -3.78
N GLY A 171 -2.94 -17.30 -4.19
CA GLY A 171 -3.08 -16.89 -5.59
C GLY A 171 -4.40 -17.30 -6.24
N ASP A 172 -5.39 -17.64 -5.41
CA ASP A 172 -6.77 -18.02 -5.78
C ASP A 172 -7.59 -16.78 -6.19
N GLY A 173 -7.39 -15.66 -5.49
CA GLY A 173 -8.19 -14.44 -5.63
C GLY A 173 -9.33 -14.27 -4.62
N ASP A 174 -9.37 -15.06 -3.53
CA ASP A 174 -10.11 -14.75 -2.31
C ASP A 174 -9.15 -14.50 -1.11
N PRO A 175 -9.55 -13.72 -0.08
CA PRO A 175 -8.65 -13.38 1.02
C PRO A 175 -8.52 -14.55 2.00
N ASP A 176 -7.32 -15.13 2.07
CA ASP A 176 -6.87 -15.99 3.16
C ASP A 176 -6.52 -15.13 4.40
N LEU A 177 -6.33 -15.76 5.56
CA LEU A 177 -6.03 -15.11 6.83
C LEU A 177 -4.73 -15.64 7.47
N ALA A 178 -3.79 -14.73 7.74
CA ALA A 178 -2.65 -14.94 8.63
C ALA A 178 -3.04 -14.62 10.08
N VAL A 179 -2.46 -15.37 11.05
CA VAL A 179 -2.76 -15.19 12.48
C VAL A 179 -1.47 -15.22 13.29
N SER A 180 -1.13 -14.09 13.92
CA SER A 180 0.04 -13.91 14.78
C SER A 180 -0.24 -14.37 16.21
N ASN A 181 0.49 -15.40 16.66
CA ASN A 181 0.29 -16.02 17.98
C ASN A 181 1.54 -15.95 18.85
N GLU A 182 1.36 -15.58 20.13
CA GLU A 182 2.41 -15.74 21.14
C GLU A 182 2.46 -17.19 21.68
N ALA A 183 3.65 -17.63 22.12
CA ALA A 183 3.82 -18.89 22.85
C ALA A 183 4.13 -18.67 24.35
N GLN A 184 3.42 -17.75 24.99
CA GLN A 184 3.71 -17.27 26.35
C GLN A 184 2.89 -18.05 27.41
N LEU A 185 1.64 -18.42 27.12
CA LEU A 185 0.82 -19.32 27.92
C LEU A 185 0.92 -20.79 27.45
N LEU A 186 1.10 -21.04 26.16
CA LEU A 186 1.22 -22.39 25.58
C LEU A 186 2.26 -22.44 24.43
N ASN A 187 2.93 -23.58 24.23
CA ASN A 187 3.75 -23.80 23.04
C ASN A 187 2.85 -23.95 21.79
N GLN A 188 2.69 -22.89 21.00
CA GLN A 188 1.91 -22.86 19.75
C GLN A 188 2.63 -22.08 18.64
N SER A 189 1.95 -21.83 17.52
CA SER A 189 2.50 -21.28 16.27
C SER A 189 1.52 -20.26 15.70
N SER A 190 2.01 -19.25 14.97
CA SER A 190 1.20 -18.50 14.00
C SER A 190 0.50 -19.45 13.02
N ARG A 191 -0.68 -19.06 12.53
CA ARG A 191 -1.54 -19.91 11.68
C ARG A 191 -1.75 -19.33 10.30
N PHE A 192 -2.12 -20.24 9.40
CA PHE A 192 -2.69 -19.95 8.10
C PHE A 192 -4.10 -20.54 8.06
N TRP A 193 -5.10 -19.66 8.02
CA TRP A 193 -6.51 -20.01 7.84
C TRP A 193 -6.87 -19.64 6.41
N CYS A 194 -7.04 -20.65 5.56
CA CYS A 194 -7.34 -20.39 4.16
C CYS A 194 -8.85 -20.39 3.94
N ASN A 195 -9.33 -19.41 3.19
CA ASN A 195 -10.68 -19.35 2.67
C ASN A 195 -10.89 -20.53 1.68
N LEU A 196 -12.14 -20.80 1.33
CA LEU A 196 -12.53 -21.98 0.55
C LEU A 196 -13.47 -21.61 -0.60
N GLY A 197 -13.43 -20.36 -1.07
CA GLY A 197 -14.22 -19.88 -2.19
C GLY A 197 -13.60 -20.25 -3.54
N GLY A 198 -12.98 -19.27 -4.19
CA GLY A 198 -12.77 -19.14 -5.64
C GLY A 198 -12.40 -20.44 -6.40
N VAL A 199 -11.11 -20.73 -6.48
CA VAL A 199 -10.52 -21.91 -7.16
C VAL A 199 -10.60 -23.15 -6.26
N GLN A 200 -10.51 -22.95 -4.94
CA GLN A 200 -10.74 -23.94 -3.87
C GLN A 200 -12.05 -24.74 -4.07
N GLY A 201 -13.11 -24.10 -4.59
CA GLY A 201 -14.34 -24.75 -5.05
C GLY A 201 -15.29 -25.20 -3.93
N GLY A 202 -15.16 -24.61 -2.75
CA GLY A 202 -16.06 -24.80 -1.61
C GLY A 202 -17.16 -23.73 -1.60
N ALA A 203 -17.08 -22.82 -0.64
CA ALA A 203 -17.92 -21.63 -0.53
C ALA A 203 -17.07 -20.53 0.14
N SER A 204 -17.12 -19.32 -0.43
CA SER A 204 -16.41 -18.15 0.08
C SER A 204 -16.85 -17.82 1.52
N GLY A 205 -15.94 -17.24 2.28
CA GLY A 205 -16.14 -16.92 3.69
C GLY A 205 -16.15 -18.16 4.60
N PHE A 206 -15.67 -19.33 4.16
CA PHE A 206 -15.49 -20.52 5.01
C PHE A 206 -14.02 -20.85 5.12
N PHE A 207 -13.44 -20.75 6.32
CA PHE A 207 -12.01 -20.88 6.55
C PHE A 207 -11.62 -22.27 7.07
N ALA A 208 -10.44 -22.75 6.65
CA ALA A 208 -9.81 -23.97 7.13
C ALA A 208 -8.37 -23.71 7.60
N ASP A 209 -8.02 -24.18 8.80
CA ASP A 209 -6.64 -24.16 9.28
C ASP A 209 -5.76 -25.10 8.42
N GLN A 210 -4.90 -24.51 7.60
CA GLN A 210 -3.93 -25.19 6.73
C GLN A 210 -2.48 -25.08 7.25
N THR A 211 -2.29 -24.57 8.47
CA THR A 211 -0.96 -24.30 9.08
C THR A 211 -0.01 -25.50 9.02
N ALA A 212 -0.55 -26.72 9.11
CA ALA A 212 0.24 -27.95 9.09
C ALA A 212 0.85 -28.31 7.72
N SER A 213 0.36 -27.69 6.63
CA SER A 213 0.82 -27.93 5.25
C SER A 213 1.53 -26.73 4.62
N ARG A 214 1.15 -25.49 4.98
CA ARG A 214 1.71 -24.25 4.39
C ARG A 214 3.18 -24.02 4.75
N TRP A 215 3.64 -24.41 5.95
CA TRP A 215 5.05 -24.24 6.34
C TRP A 215 6.03 -25.22 5.68
N LEU A 216 7.04 -24.71 4.95
CA LEU A 216 8.12 -25.48 4.34
C LEU A 216 9.39 -25.55 5.21
N GLY A 217 10.05 -26.71 5.19
CA GLY A 217 11.45 -26.88 5.62
C GLY A 217 11.79 -26.68 7.10
N LEU A 218 10.82 -26.31 7.96
CA LEU A 218 11.02 -25.95 9.37
C LEU A 218 11.97 -26.90 10.12
N GLY A 219 13.00 -26.36 10.76
CA GLY A 219 13.99 -27.13 11.51
C GLY A 219 14.98 -27.95 10.66
N GLY A 220 14.73 -28.09 9.36
CA GLY A 220 15.60 -28.76 8.39
C GLY A 220 16.81 -27.91 7.97
N PRO A 221 17.51 -28.30 6.89
CA PRO A 221 18.49 -27.44 6.20
C PRO A 221 17.83 -26.14 5.71
N GLY A 222 18.61 -25.06 5.60
CA GLY A 222 18.07 -23.73 5.28
C GLY A 222 17.58 -23.03 6.56
N SER A 223 16.39 -23.42 7.03
CA SER A 223 15.71 -22.87 8.22
C SER A 223 16.65 -22.57 9.41
N SER A 224 16.50 -21.42 10.07
CA SER A 224 17.22 -21.10 11.32
C SER A 224 16.60 -21.79 12.53
N ILE A 225 15.30 -22.08 12.47
CA ILE A 225 14.49 -22.62 13.58
C ILE A 225 15.14 -23.90 14.15
N ALA A 226 15.16 -23.99 15.47
CA ALA A 226 15.69 -25.13 16.19
C ALA A 226 14.77 -26.36 16.00
N PRO A 227 15.29 -27.59 15.74
CA PRO A 227 14.47 -28.80 15.61
C PRO A 227 13.67 -29.17 16.88
N SER A 228 13.99 -28.56 18.02
CA SER A 228 13.25 -28.66 19.28
C SER A 228 12.14 -27.62 19.45
N ALA A 229 12.02 -26.65 18.54
CA ALA A 229 10.96 -25.66 18.49
C ALA A 229 9.86 -26.02 17.46
N VAL A 230 10.14 -26.88 16.49
CA VAL A 230 9.13 -27.38 15.52
C VAL A 230 8.07 -28.20 16.26
N LEU A 231 6.79 -27.91 15.99
CA LEU A 231 5.66 -28.53 16.68
C LEU A 231 5.16 -29.77 15.93
N ALA A 232 4.73 -30.78 16.71
CA ALA A 232 4.27 -32.06 16.15
C ALA A 232 2.92 -31.99 15.40
N GLY A 233 2.21 -30.86 15.49
CA GLY A 233 0.98 -30.58 14.74
C GLY A 233 1.21 -29.75 13.47
N GLY A 234 2.45 -29.38 13.14
CA GLY A 234 2.77 -28.33 12.16
C GLY A 234 3.16 -27.02 12.85
N GLY A 235 3.84 -26.14 12.12
CA GLY A 235 4.36 -24.88 12.67
C GLY A 235 5.50 -25.03 13.68
N PHE A 236 5.82 -23.96 14.38
CA PHE A 236 6.92 -23.89 15.35
C PHE A 236 6.60 -22.93 16.50
N ILE A 237 7.33 -23.06 17.61
CA ILE A 237 7.21 -22.18 18.78
C ILE A 237 7.82 -20.81 18.47
N ASP A 238 6.97 -19.78 18.45
CA ASP A 238 7.36 -18.39 18.27
C ASP A 238 6.68 -17.45 19.27
N TRP A 239 7.06 -16.17 19.27
CA TRP A 239 6.36 -15.11 20.02
C TRP A 239 6.17 -13.93 19.08
N THR A 240 5.38 -14.18 18.04
CA THR A 240 5.00 -13.18 17.03
C THR A 240 3.91 -12.31 17.63
N ASN A 241 4.19 -11.02 17.80
CA ASN A 241 3.17 -10.07 18.25
C ASN A 241 2.30 -9.60 17.09
N ASP A 242 2.89 -9.47 15.91
CA ASP A 242 2.24 -9.00 14.69
C ASP A 242 3.01 -9.48 13.43
N SER A 243 2.35 -9.45 12.27
CA SER A 243 2.97 -9.80 10.99
C SER A 243 2.34 -9.04 9.82
N ASP A 244 3.15 -8.30 9.06
CA ASP A 244 2.79 -7.84 7.72
C ASP A 244 3.15 -8.88 6.65
N LEU A 245 2.40 -8.89 5.55
CA LEU A 245 2.77 -9.48 4.26
C LEU A 245 3.17 -8.41 3.22
N ALA A 246 4.02 -8.77 2.24
CA ALA A 246 4.34 -7.95 1.04
C ALA A 246 5.09 -8.76 -0.03
N ASP A 247 5.18 -8.26 -1.26
CA ASP A 247 6.05 -8.81 -2.33
C ASP A 247 7.51 -8.36 -2.11
N LEU A 248 8.24 -9.00 -1.18
CA LEU A 248 9.56 -8.54 -0.71
C LEU A 248 10.70 -8.83 -1.71
N ASP A 249 10.54 -9.90 -2.49
CA ASP A 249 11.51 -10.47 -3.46
C ASP A 249 11.19 -10.06 -4.93
N LEU A 250 10.01 -9.45 -5.17
CA LEU A 250 9.47 -8.98 -6.46
C LEU A 250 9.18 -10.08 -7.50
N ASP A 251 8.94 -11.29 -7.00
CA ASP A 251 8.48 -12.47 -7.73
C ASP A 251 6.98 -12.35 -8.11
N GLY A 252 6.17 -11.69 -7.27
CA GLY A 252 4.79 -11.32 -7.58
C GLY A 252 3.69 -11.95 -6.71
N ASP A 253 4.05 -12.77 -5.73
CA ASP A 253 3.14 -13.25 -4.69
C ASP A 253 3.19 -12.35 -3.42
N VAL A 254 2.98 -12.92 -2.23
CA VAL A 254 3.18 -12.23 -0.95
C VAL A 254 4.00 -13.08 0.01
N ASP A 255 5.15 -12.54 0.40
CA ASP A 255 5.99 -13.03 1.48
C ASP A 255 5.43 -12.61 2.85
N LEU A 256 5.95 -13.20 3.93
CA LEU A 256 5.48 -12.98 5.30
C LEU A 256 6.64 -12.60 6.24
N LEU A 257 6.42 -11.60 7.11
CA LEU A 257 7.38 -11.16 8.11
C LEU A 257 6.79 -11.22 9.54
N HIS A 258 7.44 -11.94 10.47
CA HIS A 258 7.00 -12.04 11.88
C HIS A 258 7.71 -11.07 12.83
N SER A 259 6.98 -10.31 13.67
CA SER A 259 7.54 -9.49 14.76
C SER A 259 7.81 -10.32 16.04
N SER A 260 8.79 -11.22 15.94
CA SER A 260 9.11 -12.12 17.05
C SER A 260 9.95 -11.44 18.16
N HIS A 261 9.43 -11.28 19.39
CA HIS A 261 10.20 -10.72 20.53
C HIS A 261 10.72 -11.78 21.52
N GLY A 262 9.91 -12.79 21.82
CA GLY A 262 10.16 -13.78 22.86
C GLY A 262 9.54 -13.45 24.22
N ALA A 263 9.22 -14.50 24.97
CA ALA A 263 8.47 -14.49 26.23
C ALA A 263 8.68 -13.25 27.13
N ALA A 264 7.57 -12.63 27.52
CA ALA A 264 7.45 -11.45 28.37
C ALA A 264 8.24 -10.24 27.84
N PHE A 265 8.10 -9.97 26.53
CA PHE A 265 8.82 -8.92 25.79
C PHE A 265 10.33 -9.00 26.01
N GLY A 266 10.87 -10.23 25.93
CA GLY A 266 12.23 -10.58 26.32
C GLY A 266 13.34 -10.20 25.34
N GLY A 267 12.98 -9.67 24.16
CA GLY A 267 13.89 -9.06 23.18
C GLY A 267 15.08 -9.94 22.78
N GLN A 268 14.86 -11.23 22.53
CA GLN A 268 15.93 -12.20 22.20
C GLN A 268 15.49 -13.33 21.24
N THR A 269 14.20 -13.53 20.98
CA THR A 269 13.78 -14.28 19.79
C THR A 269 14.00 -13.37 18.58
N PRO A 270 14.51 -13.88 17.44
CA PRO A 270 14.65 -13.07 16.24
C PRO A 270 13.36 -13.06 15.42
N SER A 271 13.02 -11.90 14.83
CA SER A 271 12.06 -11.79 13.73
C SER A 271 12.51 -12.62 12.53
N ARG A 272 11.57 -12.95 11.64
CA ARG A 272 11.84 -13.85 10.50
C ARG A 272 11.06 -13.44 9.26
N VAL A 273 11.77 -13.42 8.14
CA VAL A 273 11.24 -13.38 6.77
C VAL A 273 10.94 -14.81 6.32
N PHE A 274 9.80 -15.04 5.68
CA PHE A 274 9.45 -16.29 5.02
C PHE A 274 9.02 -15.99 3.59
N LEU A 275 9.71 -16.60 2.62
CA LEU A 275 9.35 -16.48 1.21
C LEU A 275 8.21 -17.42 0.86
N ASN A 276 7.29 -16.98 0.02
CA ASN A 276 6.21 -17.81 -0.52
C ASN A 276 6.68 -18.59 -1.79
N ASP A 277 5.78 -19.26 -2.52
CA ASP A 277 6.10 -20.04 -3.73
C ASP A 277 5.04 -19.93 -4.86
N GLY A 278 4.22 -18.88 -4.81
CA GLY A 278 3.08 -18.63 -5.69
C GLY A 278 1.85 -19.50 -5.38
N ALA A 279 1.87 -20.26 -4.27
CA ALA A 279 0.79 -21.15 -3.84
C ALA A 279 0.65 -21.24 -2.30
N GLY A 280 1.16 -20.25 -1.57
CA GLY A 280 1.04 -20.14 -0.10
C GLY A 280 2.00 -21.05 0.69
N PHE A 281 3.08 -21.57 0.12
CA PHE A 281 3.98 -22.49 0.85
C PHE A 281 5.25 -21.80 1.38
N PHE A 282 5.10 -21.13 2.52
CA PHE A 282 6.12 -20.30 3.17
C PHE A 282 7.39 -21.05 3.64
N ALA A 283 8.56 -20.59 3.17
CA ALA A 283 9.89 -21.08 3.49
C ALA A 283 10.79 -20.01 4.15
N GLU A 284 11.37 -20.32 5.32
CA GLU A 284 12.19 -19.37 6.09
C GLU A 284 13.44 -18.87 5.33
N PHE A 285 13.50 -17.56 5.05
CA PHE A 285 14.64 -16.92 4.39
C PHE A 285 15.81 -16.79 5.36
N ASN A 286 16.81 -17.65 5.22
CA ASN A 286 18.00 -17.69 6.06
C ASN A 286 19.29 -17.82 5.21
N PRO A 287 19.68 -16.77 4.46
CA PRO A 287 20.93 -16.74 3.68
C PRO A 287 22.18 -17.00 4.54
N SER A 288 22.14 -16.73 5.85
CA SER A 288 23.26 -17.05 6.75
C SER A 288 23.48 -18.56 6.95
N LEU A 289 22.46 -19.39 6.67
CA LEU A 289 22.37 -20.82 6.98
C LEU A 289 22.63 -21.18 8.46
N PHE A 290 22.59 -20.18 9.36
CA PHE A 290 22.81 -20.38 10.78
C PHE A 290 21.57 -20.98 11.43
N LYS A 291 21.73 -22.05 12.20
CA LYS A 291 20.63 -22.74 12.90
C LYS A 291 20.75 -22.53 14.41
N LEU A 292 19.67 -22.04 15.02
CA LEU A 292 19.57 -21.79 16.44
C LEU A 292 19.54 -23.11 17.23
N SER A 293 20.07 -23.07 18.46
CA SER A 293 20.01 -24.18 19.44
C SER A 293 18.76 -24.14 20.33
N THR A 294 18.02 -23.05 20.23
CA THR A 294 16.90 -22.58 21.06
C THR A 294 16.02 -21.70 20.18
N THR A 295 14.95 -21.10 20.71
CA THR A 295 14.19 -20.07 20.00
C THR A 295 14.94 -18.72 19.93
N SER A 296 15.72 -18.40 20.96
CA SER A 296 16.50 -17.16 21.02
C SER A 296 17.81 -17.20 20.23
N ILE A 297 18.21 -16.05 19.68
CA ILE A 297 19.54 -15.78 19.10
C ILE A 297 20.46 -15.09 20.12
N ALA A 298 21.76 -15.36 20.07
CA ALA A 298 22.76 -14.74 20.93
C ALA A 298 23.64 -13.75 20.17
N ASN A 299 24.01 -12.64 20.81
CA ASN A 299 24.94 -11.67 20.25
C ASN A 299 26.27 -12.33 19.83
N GLY A 300 26.72 -12.06 18.60
CA GLY A 300 27.89 -12.71 17.99
C GLY A 300 27.57 -13.87 17.04
N ASN A 301 26.30 -14.26 16.88
CA ASN A 301 25.83 -15.14 15.81
C ASN A 301 25.56 -14.35 14.51
N PRO A 302 25.54 -14.99 13.33
CA PRO A 302 25.08 -14.36 12.08
C PRO A 302 23.64 -13.83 12.14
N GLY A 303 23.34 -12.78 11.38
CA GLY A 303 22.05 -12.05 11.37
C GLY A 303 20.83 -12.76 10.78
N LEU A 304 20.89 -14.08 10.55
CA LEU A 304 19.85 -14.90 9.90
C LEU A 304 19.50 -14.43 8.48
N TRP A 305 18.53 -13.52 8.36
CA TRP A 305 18.06 -12.86 7.14
C TRP A 305 18.84 -11.56 6.84
N CYS A 306 19.30 -10.86 7.87
CA CYS A 306 20.02 -9.59 7.74
C CYS A 306 21.55 -9.78 7.61
N GLU A 307 22.22 -8.94 6.81
CA GLU A 307 23.68 -9.00 6.64
C GLU A 307 24.44 -8.61 7.93
N GLY A 308 25.49 -9.36 8.24
CA GLY A 308 26.35 -9.10 9.40
C GLY A 308 26.14 -10.05 10.58
N THR A 309 26.27 -9.51 11.79
CA THR A 309 26.31 -10.27 13.06
C THR A 309 25.35 -9.66 14.09
N GLN A 310 24.50 -10.48 14.71
CA GLN A 310 23.54 -10.05 15.71
C GLN A 310 24.22 -9.34 16.88
N ALA A 311 23.74 -8.13 17.20
CA ALA A 311 24.16 -7.34 18.34
C ALA A 311 23.03 -6.43 18.85
N ALA A 312 22.35 -6.87 19.91
CA ALA A 312 21.28 -6.12 20.57
C ALA A 312 21.63 -4.64 20.82
N ASN A 313 20.71 -3.74 20.43
CA ASN A 313 20.86 -2.28 20.44
C ASN A 313 22.03 -1.75 19.59
N THR A 314 22.32 -2.39 18.45
CA THR A 314 23.11 -1.77 17.39
C THR A 314 22.26 -0.80 16.55
N LEU A 315 22.94 0.03 15.77
CA LEU A 315 22.38 0.96 14.78
C LEU A 315 23.30 0.94 13.54
N ASN A 316 23.62 -0.26 13.02
CA ASN A 316 24.82 -0.44 12.19
C ASN A 316 24.55 -0.48 10.68
N ALA A 317 24.36 0.71 10.12
CA ALA A 317 24.31 0.99 8.69
C ALA A 317 25.65 0.78 7.93
N SER A 318 26.36 -0.32 8.22
CA SER A 318 27.59 -0.75 7.53
C SER A 318 27.65 -2.25 7.24
N GLY A 319 26.57 -3.00 7.53
CA GLY A 319 26.51 -4.46 7.29
C GLY A 319 27.45 -5.30 8.15
N ALA A 320 28.03 -4.72 9.21
CA ALA A 320 28.95 -5.41 10.11
C ALA A 320 28.20 -6.02 11.29
N LEU A 321 27.13 -5.36 11.74
CA LEU A 321 26.22 -5.80 12.79
C LEU A 321 24.78 -5.57 12.33
N CYS A 322 23.84 -6.29 12.95
CA CYS A 322 22.40 -6.14 12.78
C CYS A 322 21.71 -6.37 14.13
N ASP A 323 20.44 -6.00 14.27
CA ASP A 323 19.65 -6.29 15.47
C ASP A 323 18.27 -6.87 15.15
N VAL A 324 18.26 -8.10 14.61
CA VAL A 324 17.05 -8.82 14.20
C VAL A 324 16.24 -9.40 15.38
N ALA A 325 16.61 -9.06 16.62
CA ALA A 325 16.02 -9.61 17.85
C ALA A 325 15.87 -8.53 18.93
N SER A 326 15.09 -7.51 18.62
CA SER A 326 14.54 -6.53 19.55
C SER A 326 13.27 -7.06 20.22
N SER A 327 12.69 -6.33 21.18
CA SER A 327 11.31 -6.54 21.61
C SER A 327 10.31 -5.98 20.58
N ALA A 328 10.41 -6.43 19.32
CA ALA A 328 9.50 -6.04 18.25
C ALA A 328 8.06 -6.40 18.63
N ILE A 329 7.15 -5.46 18.49
CA ILE A 329 5.70 -5.64 18.68
C ILE A 329 4.88 -5.08 17.51
N GLY A 330 5.52 -4.32 16.64
CA GLY A 330 4.97 -3.83 15.39
C GLY A 330 6.00 -4.00 14.28
N ILE A 331 5.51 -4.26 13.07
CA ILE A 331 6.23 -4.20 11.80
C ILE A 331 5.52 -3.17 10.93
N GLU A 332 6.27 -2.52 10.04
CA GLU A 332 5.70 -1.73 8.96
C GLU A 332 6.58 -1.90 7.71
N LEU A 333 5.94 -2.16 6.57
CA LEU A 333 6.58 -2.42 5.27
C LEU A 333 6.32 -1.30 4.25
N ALA A 334 7.38 -0.73 3.69
CA ALA A 334 7.30 0.30 2.64
C ALA A 334 8.65 0.51 1.95
N ASP A 335 8.68 0.87 0.66
CA ASP A 335 9.88 1.43 -0.01
C ASP A 335 10.18 2.85 0.53
N ILE A 336 11.16 2.99 1.43
CA ILE A 336 11.50 4.29 2.05
C ILE A 336 12.64 5.03 1.34
N ASP A 337 13.33 4.35 0.43
CA ASP A 337 14.59 4.75 -0.22
C ASP A 337 14.38 5.25 -1.67
N GLY A 338 13.30 4.83 -2.33
CA GLY A 338 12.89 5.24 -3.67
C GLY A 338 13.48 4.39 -4.79
N ASP A 339 13.97 3.19 -4.48
CA ASP A 339 14.57 2.25 -5.45
C ASP A 339 13.65 1.09 -5.88
N PHE A 340 12.44 1.02 -5.29
CA PHE A 340 11.33 0.08 -5.54
C PHE A 340 11.47 -1.33 -4.96
N ASP A 341 12.44 -1.63 -4.08
CA ASP A 341 12.30 -2.79 -3.17
C ASP A 341 11.79 -2.37 -1.77
N VAL A 342 11.04 -3.26 -1.12
CA VAL A 342 10.26 -2.93 0.09
C VAL A 342 11.15 -3.02 1.33
N ASP A 343 11.31 -1.89 2.04
CA ASP A 343 12.05 -1.78 3.30
C ASP A 343 11.18 -2.10 4.53
N LEU A 344 11.81 -2.11 5.71
CA LEU A 344 11.22 -2.56 6.97
C LEU A 344 11.52 -1.61 8.13
N VAL A 345 10.50 -1.27 8.93
CA VAL A 345 10.62 -0.67 10.26
C VAL A 345 10.12 -1.64 11.36
N HIS A 346 10.74 -1.60 12.54
CA HIS A 346 10.39 -2.44 13.71
C HIS A 346 10.01 -1.59 14.94
N GLY A 347 8.83 -1.85 15.50
CA GLY A 347 8.32 -1.25 16.74
C GLY A 347 8.86 -1.94 17.96
N ALA A 348 10.03 -1.52 18.47
CA ALA A 348 10.68 -2.21 19.59
C ALA A 348 10.29 -1.64 20.97
N ARG A 349 9.37 -2.28 21.71
CA ARG A 349 8.79 -1.76 22.97
C ARG A 349 9.78 -1.30 24.06
N GLN A 350 10.91 -1.99 24.24
CA GLN A 350 11.90 -1.75 25.31
C GLN A 350 13.24 -1.20 24.80
N GLU A 351 13.58 -1.47 23.54
CA GLU A 351 14.72 -0.86 22.86
C GLU A 351 14.31 0.43 22.13
N ALA A 352 15.21 1.03 21.36
CA ALA A 352 14.79 1.91 20.27
C ALA A 352 14.24 1.07 19.11
N PRO A 353 13.31 1.60 18.28
CA PRO A 353 12.93 1.02 16.99
C PRO A 353 14.12 0.70 16.05
N ARG A 354 13.92 -0.17 15.06
CA ARG A 354 14.91 -0.45 14.00
C ARG A 354 14.37 -0.06 12.63
N CYS A 355 15.27 0.12 11.69
CA CYS A 355 14.96 0.18 10.26
C CYS A 355 15.99 -0.68 9.51
N PHE A 356 15.49 -1.52 8.60
CA PHE A 356 16.30 -2.37 7.75
C PHE A 356 15.98 -2.04 6.31
N ALA A 357 17.00 -1.72 5.52
CA ALA A 357 16.85 -1.56 4.09
C ALA A 357 16.85 -2.93 3.44
N ASN A 358 15.92 -3.13 2.51
CA ASN A 358 16.06 -4.11 1.45
C ASN A 358 17.04 -3.54 0.39
N ARG A 359 17.64 -4.43 -0.40
CA ARG A 359 18.81 -4.11 -1.26
C ARG A 359 18.90 -5.04 -2.47
N SER A 360 17.77 -5.54 -2.96
CA SER A 360 17.70 -6.36 -4.16
C SER A 360 18.17 -5.58 -5.38
N PHE A 361 17.81 -4.30 -5.50
CA PHE A 361 18.32 -3.39 -6.53
C PHE A 361 19.79 -2.98 -6.31
N GLU A 362 20.24 -2.67 -5.08
CA GLU A 362 21.66 -2.36 -4.81
C GLU A 362 22.60 -3.53 -5.18
N THR A 363 22.14 -4.78 -4.96
CA THR A 363 22.99 -5.99 -5.05
C THR A 363 22.75 -6.88 -6.27
N ALA A 364 21.62 -6.73 -6.96
CA ALA A 364 21.11 -7.67 -7.97
C ALA A 364 21.03 -9.13 -7.47
N ALA A 365 20.62 -9.29 -6.21
CA ALA A 365 20.16 -10.55 -5.62
C ALA A 365 18.62 -10.54 -5.51
N PRO A 366 17.94 -11.70 -5.35
CA PRO A 366 16.48 -11.73 -5.17
C PRO A 366 16.03 -11.02 -3.88
N LEU A 367 16.75 -11.25 -2.78
CA LEU A 367 16.50 -10.58 -1.49
C LEU A 367 17.80 -10.37 -0.69
N ALA A 368 18.01 -9.19 -0.10
CA ALA A 368 19.23 -8.88 0.66
C ALA A 368 19.11 -7.72 1.69
N TRP A 369 18.94 -8.04 2.97
CA TRP A 369 18.68 -7.03 4.02
C TRP A 369 19.90 -6.44 4.73
N ARG A 370 19.81 -5.17 5.17
CA ARG A 370 20.80 -4.47 6.03
C ARG A 370 20.11 -3.64 7.12
N ASP A 371 20.53 -3.74 8.38
CA ASP A 371 20.21 -2.75 9.44
C ASP A 371 20.73 -1.36 9.03
N VAL A 372 19.85 -0.43 8.69
CA VAL A 372 20.18 0.96 8.33
C VAL A 372 19.79 1.96 9.40
N THR A 373 19.31 1.52 10.57
CA THR A 373 18.75 2.35 11.66
C THR A 373 19.59 3.59 12.00
N GLY A 374 20.92 3.48 11.93
CA GLY A 374 21.87 4.58 12.22
C GLY A 374 22.18 5.55 11.07
N LEU A 375 21.64 5.31 9.86
CA LEU A 375 21.53 6.29 8.78
C LEU A 375 20.09 6.83 8.70
N ALA A 376 19.10 5.94 8.78
CA ALA A 376 17.70 6.28 8.62
C ALA A 376 17.18 7.25 9.69
N PHE A 377 17.40 6.97 10.98
CA PHE A 377 16.81 7.79 12.05
C PHE A 377 17.73 8.91 12.58
N PRO A 378 17.17 10.08 12.93
CA PRO A 378 17.93 11.19 13.49
C PRO A 378 18.39 10.88 14.93
N VAL A 379 19.55 11.41 15.33
CA VAL A 379 20.09 11.19 16.68
C VAL A 379 19.12 11.69 17.76
N GLY A 380 18.49 10.76 18.48
CA GLY A 380 17.51 11.05 19.53
C GLY A 380 16.04 10.93 19.11
N TYR A 381 15.74 10.21 18.02
CA TYR A 381 14.36 9.83 17.63
C TYR A 381 13.56 9.17 18.76
N TRP A 382 14.19 8.27 19.51
CA TRP A 382 13.64 7.53 20.63
C TRP A 382 14.12 8.05 21.99
N SER A 383 13.29 7.90 23.02
CA SER A 383 13.50 8.51 24.35
C SER A 383 13.75 7.56 25.52
N GLY A 384 13.37 6.27 25.41
CA GLY A 384 13.65 5.27 26.47
C GLY A 384 12.64 4.16 26.72
N GLY A 385 11.62 3.95 25.87
CA GLY A 385 10.71 2.80 25.92
C GLY A 385 9.23 3.14 25.74
N ASP A 386 8.39 2.11 25.72
CA ASP A 386 6.93 2.15 25.60
C ASP A 386 6.40 2.85 24.33
N ASN A 387 7.18 2.83 23.25
CA ASN A 387 6.59 2.85 21.91
C ASN A 387 5.80 1.56 21.68
N TYR A 388 4.65 1.72 21.03
CA TYR A 388 3.84 0.61 20.54
C TYR A 388 3.97 0.68 19.02
N GLU A 389 2.96 1.20 18.33
CA GLU A 389 2.90 1.05 16.89
C GLU A 389 3.55 2.14 16.02
N GLN A 390 3.45 1.94 14.72
CA GLN A 390 3.86 2.80 13.62
C GLN A 390 2.74 2.82 12.56
N GLU A 391 2.87 3.71 11.57
CA GLU A 391 2.05 3.70 10.35
C GLU A 391 2.85 4.44 9.26
N PHE A 392 2.90 3.92 8.04
CA PHE A 392 3.44 4.61 6.86
C PHE A 392 2.36 5.33 6.03
N GLY A 393 2.76 6.44 5.39
CA GLY A 393 1.97 7.07 4.33
C GLY A 393 2.59 8.39 3.86
N ASP A 394 2.33 8.80 2.62
CA ASP A 394 2.73 10.14 2.14
C ASP A 394 1.81 11.20 2.78
N MET A 395 2.22 11.68 3.96
CA MET A 395 1.42 12.53 4.84
C MET A 395 1.53 14.02 4.52
N ASP A 396 2.45 14.45 3.65
CA ASP A 396 2.43 15.79 3.08
C ASP A 396 2.32 15.94 1.55
N GLY A 397 2.23 14.83 0.84
CA GLY A 397 1.88 14.74 -0.59
C GLY A 397 3.03 15.17 -1.50
N ASP A 398 4.28 14.85 -1.13
CA ASP A 398 5.47 15.22 -1.88
C ASP A 398 6.06 14.09 -2.75
N GLY A 399 5.66 12.84 -2.48
CA GLY A 399 6.02 11.63 -3.23
C GLY A 399 6.60 10.50 -2.37
N ASP A 400 7.00 10.79 -1.14
CA ASP A 400 7.74 9.86 -0.27
C ASP A 400 6.92 9.39 0.94
N VAL A 401 7.06 8.14 1.38
CA VAL A 401 6.41 7.65 2.62
C VAL A 401 7.00 8.32 3.86
N ASP A 402 6.17 9.08 4.58
CA ASP A 402 6.45 9.54 5.94
C ASP A 402 6.12 8.43 6.95
N LEU A 403 6.80 8.47 8.10
CA LEU A 403 6.57 7.52 9.20
C LEU A 403 5.91 8.21 10.41
N LEU A 404 4.81 7.64 10.90
CA LEU A 404 4.29 7.89 12.25
C LEU A 404 4.92 6.92 13.25
N GLY A 405 5.23 7.41 14.46
CA GLY A 405 5.58 6.56 15.60
C GLY A 405 4.71 6.83 16.83
N VAL A 406 3.95 5.82 17.28
CA VAL A 406 3.04 5.88 18.43
C VAL A 406 3.83 5.73 19.73
N ASN A 407 3.70 6.74 20.62
CA ASN A 407 4.48 6.92 21.86
C ASN A 407 6.02 7.10 21.73
N TRP A 408 6.61 7.11 20.52
CA TRP A 408 8.07 7.07 20.29
C TRP A 408 8.92 8.07 21.13
N PRO A 409 8.61 9.38 21.18
CA PRO A 409 9.39 10.34 21.97
C PRO A 409 8.95 10.47 23.44
N GLY A 410 8.40 9.40 24.03
CA GLY A 410 8.19 9.27 25.47
C GLY A 410 6.74 9.44 25.88
N LEU A 411 5.87 8.56 25.37
CA LEU A 411 4.41 8.60 25.50
C LEU A 411 3.79 9.83 24.82
N ALA A 412 4.23 10.09 23.59
CA ALA A 412 3.60 11.02 22.66
C ALA A 412 3.78 10.50 21.22
N GLU A 413 2.82 10.82 20.36
CA GLU A 413 2.86 10.51 18.93
C GLU A 413 3.80 11.48 18.20
N ALA A 414 4.54 11.01 17.21
CA ALA A 414 5.42 11.88 16.42
C ALA A 414 5.59 11.43 14.98
N LEU A 415 5.60 12.41 14.08
CA LEU A 415 5.82 12.22 12.65
C LEU A 415 7.30 12.41 12.32
N PHE A 416 7.80 11.58 11.41
CA PHE A 416 9.17 11.54 10.94
C PHE A 416 9.18 11.79 9.43
N PRO A 417 9.39 13.04 8.97
CA PRO A 417 9.44 13.35 7.54
C PRO A 417 10.49 12.52 6.82
N ASN A 418 10.17 11.89 5.69
CA ASN A 418 11.16 11.21 4.86
C ASN A 418 11.87 12.22 3.90
N SER A 419 12.55 11.71 2.88
CA SER A 419 13.32 12.49 1.90
C SER A 419 13.60 11.75 0.57
N GLY A 420 12.86 10.66 0.29
CA GLY A 420 12.99 9.88 -0.94
C GLY A 420 14.38 9.27 -1.11
N ALA A 421 14.95 8.81 0.02
CA ALA A 421 16.34 8.39 0.16
C ALA A 421 16.62 7.65 1.48
N GLY A 422 15.60 7.07 2.14
CA GLY A 422 15.76 6.25 3.32
C GLY A 422 16.30 7.01 4.54
N THR A 423 16.05 8.32 4.63
CA THR A 423 16.48 9.14 5.79
C THR A 423 15.38 10.03 6.34
N PHE A 424 15.08 9.83 7.61
CA PHE A 424 14.04 10.54 8.33
C PHE A 424 14.57 11.82 9.00
N GLY A 425 13.80 12.88 8.89
CA GLY A 425 14.02 14.17 9.53
C GLY A 425 13.70 14.17 11.02
N ALA A 426 13.89 15.33 11.66
CA ALA A 426 13.70 15.46 13.11
C ALA A 426 12.20 15.37 13.50
N PRO A 427 11.84 14.63 14.57
CA PRO A 427 10.45 14.33 14.89
C PRO A 427 9.58 15.56 15.15
N ILE A 428 8.41 15.56 14.51
CA ILE A 428 7.31 16.50 14.72
C ILE A 428 6.37 15.88 15.75
N VAL A 429 6.63 16.14 17.04
CA VAL A 429 5.82 15.62 18.15
C VAL A 429 4.44 16.28 18.16
N LEU A 430 3.39 15.46 18.18
CA LEU A 430 2.00 15.90 18.09
C LEU A 430 1.42 16.39 19.44
N PRO A 431 0.25 17.04 19.44
CA PRO A 431 -0.45 17.46 20.66
C PRO A 431 -1.00 16.29 21.52
N SER A 432 -0.10 15.56 22.19
CA SER A 432 -0.40 14.46 23.12
C SER A 432 -1.56 14.74 24.09
N VAL A 433 -2.36 13.70 24.31
CA VAL A 433 -3.47 13.65 25.27
C VAL A 433 -3.10 12.88 26.55
N ASP A 434 -3.91 13.00 27.61
CA ASP A 434 -3.75 12.24 28.85
C ASP A 434 -4.12 10.74 28.62
N GLY A 435 -3.22 9.96 28.02
CA GLY A 435 -3.41 8.54 27.72
C GLY A 435 -2.11 7.80 27.39
N GLU A 436 -2.25 6.53 26.99
CA GLU A 436 -1.22 5.77 26.27
C GLU A 436 -1.83 5.42 24.91
N GLY A 437 -1.20 5.89 23.82
CA GLY A 437 -1.49 5.35 22.49
C GLY A 437 -1.07 3.89 22.40
N LYS A 438 -1.71 3.11 21.53
CA LYS A 438 -1.29 1.75 21.18
C LYS A 438 -1.00 1.65 19.69
N ASP A 439 -2.00 2.00 18.92
CA ASP A 439 -2.07 1.84 17.47
C ASP A 439 -2.62 3.12 16.81
N ALA A 440 -2.50 3.20 15.48
CA ALA A 440 -2.92 4.31 14.65
C ALA A 440 -3.56 3.82 13.35
N GLU A 441 -4.32 4.70 12.69
CA GLU A 441 -4.85 4.45 11.33
C GLU A 441 -4.89 5.79 10.58
N LEU A 442 -4.51 5.78 9.31
CA LEU A 442 -4.39 6.96 8.44
C LEU A 442 -5.46 6.95 7.33
N CYS A 443 -6.39 7.91 7.33
CA CYS A 443 -7.45 7.99 6.32
C CYS A 443 -8.09 9.39 6.24
N ASP A 444 -8.57 9.84 5.08
CA ASP A 444 -9.27 11.13 4.85
C ASP A 444 -10.72 11.13 5.37
N TYR A 445 -10.89 10.91 6.69
CA TYR A 445 -12.20 10.83 7.35
C TYR A 445 -13.07 12.09 7.24
N ASP A 446 -12.52 13.25 6.85
CA ASP A 446 -13.31 14.47 6.59
C ASP A 446 -13.42 14.92 5.12
N GLY A 447 -12.84 14.15 4.19
CA GLY A 447 -13.07 14.24 2.74
C GLY A 447 -12.38 15.41 2.04
N ASP A 448 -11.40 16.07 2.66
CA ASP A 448 -10.65 17.20 2.07
C ASP A 448 -9.46 16.78 1.18
N GLY A 449 -9.00 15.53 1.33
CA GLY A 449 -7.98 14.88 0.49
C GLY A 449 -6.60 14.85 1.10
N GLY A 450 -6.50 14.93 2.42
CA GLY A 450 -5.29 14.64 3.17
C GLY A 450 -5.62 13.66 4.28
N LEU A 451 -4.65 12.82 4.66
CA LEU A 451 -4.82 11.84 5.72
C LEU A 451 -5.15 12.55 7.05
N GLU A 452 -6.27 12.19 7.66
CA GLU A 452 -6.49 12.33 9.11
C GLU A 452 -5.78 11.18 9.83
N LEU A 453 -5.51 11.36 11.13
CA LEU A 453 -4.87 10.35 11.97
C LEU A 453 -5.78 9.98 13.15
N TYR A 454 -6.22 8.72 13.18
CA TYR A 454 -6.87 8.07 14.33
C TYR A 454 -5.82 7.47 15.26
N VAL A 455 -6.00 7.56 16.59
CA VAL A 455 -5.08 6.95 17.57
C VAL A 455 -5.86 6.26 18.69
N CYS A 456 -5.50 4.99 18.91
CA CYS A 456 -6.14 4.03 19.81
C CYS A 456 -5.81 4.31 21.29
N GLY A 457 -6.83 4.54 22.12
CA GLY A 457 -6.67 4.97 23.51
C GLY A 457 -6.83 3.85 24.56
N PHE A 458 -5.74 3.39 25.17
CA PHE A 458 -5.80 2.25 26.12
C PHE A 458 -6.31 2.58 27.54
N PHE A 459 -6.14 3.84 27.96
CA PHE A 459 -6.59 4.36 29.27
C PHE A 459 -7.36 5.69 29.16
N GLY A 460 -7.79 6.04 27.95
CA GLY A 460 -8.40 7.33 27.61
C GLY A 460 -9.70 7.17 26.86
N ALA A 461 -9.95 8.11 25.95
CA ALA A 461 -10.79 7.91 24.78
C ALA A 461 -9.87 7.89 23.55
N ASP A 462 -10.32 7.27 22.47
CA ASP A 462 -9.66 7.37 21.17
C ASP A 462 -9.68 8.81 20.66
N VAL A 463 -8.69 9.19 19.85
CA VAL A 463 -8.54 10.57 19.39
C VAL A 463 -8.32 10.65 17.88
N LEU A 464 -8.81 11.74 17.29
CA LEU A 464 -8.59 12.06 15.89
C LEU A 464 -7.82 13.37 15.79
N TYR A 465 -6.77 13.38 14.97
CA TYR A 465 -6.05 14.59 14.58
C TYR A 465 -6.41 14.94 13.14
N LYS A 466 -6.93 16.15 12.90
CA LYS A 466 -7.11 16.68 11.54
C LYS A 466 -5.76 16.88 10.88
N GLY A 467 -5.54 16.27 9.71
CA GLY A 467 -4.40 16.54 8.85
C GLY A 467 -4.46 17.95 8.23
N VAL A 468 -3.43 18.29 7.46
CA VAL A 468 -3.47 19.44 6.56
C VAL A 468 -2.83 19.01 5.26
N ARG A 469 -3.64 18.65 4.26
CA ARG A 469 -3.16 18.25 2.94
C ARG A 469 -2.08 19.21 2.41
N GLY A 470 -0.90 18.68 2.08
CA GLY A 470 0.25 19.50 1.67
C GLY A 470 1.17 19.97 2.81
N ALA A 471 1.01 19.44 4.05
CA ALA A 471 1.93 19.68 5.16
C ALA A 471 1.82 18.65 6.31
N LEU A 472 2.95 18.16 6.83
CA LEU A 472 3.05 17.41 8.09
C LEU A 472 2.63 18.28 9.30
N SER A 473 1.32 18.39 9.53
CA SER A 473 0.72 19.42 10.39
C SER A 473 -0.62 18.96 10.99
N PHE A 474 -0.58 17.99 11.89
CA PHE A 474 -1.76 17.37 12.48
C PHE A 474 -2.29 18.12 13.72
N GLY A 475 -3.61 18.37 13.75
CA GLY A 475 -4.30 19.17 14.75
C GLY A 475 -5.37 18.37 15.51
N LEU A 476 -5.10 18.06 16.78
CA LEU A 476 -6.02 17.32 17.66
C LEU A 476 -7.44 17.93 17.67
N LEU A 477 -8.43 17.11 17.31
CA LEU A 477 -9.84 17.45 17.45
C LEU A 477 -10.31 17.24 18.89
N SER A 478 -11.26 18.07 19.33
CA SER A 478 -11.98 17.77 20.57
C SER A 478 -13.01 16.65 20.36
N SER A 479 -13.36 15.92 21.41
CA SER A 479 -14.40 14.88 21.37
C SER A 479 -15.79 15.36 20.92
N ALA A 480 -16.04 16.67 20.92
CA ALA A 480 -17.25 17.31 20.38
C ALA A 480 -17.16 17.65 18.86
N GLN A 481 -16.02 17.37 18.23
CA GLN A 481 -15.75 17.48 16.79
C GLN A 481 -15.52 16.09 16.18
N SER A 482 -14.76 15.21 16.83
CA SER A 482 -14.57 13.84 16.37
C SER A 482 -15.74 12.91 16.70
N GLY A 483 -16.47 13.17 17.79
CA GLY A 483 -17.50 12.26 18.33
C GLY A 483 -16.94 11.18 19.26
N LEU A 484 -15.64 10.94 19.19
CA LEU A 484 -14.89 10.00 20.03
C LEU A 484 -14.90 10.48 21.49
N ALA A 485 -15.79 9.90 22.30
CA ALA A 485 -16.08 10.35 23.67
C ALA A 485 -16.32 9.21 24.67
N LEU A 486 -16.15 7.96 24.24
CA LEU A 486 -16.23 6.77 25.11
C LEU A 486 -14.86 6.54 25.75
N ALA A 487 -14.85 6.02 26.99
CA ALA A 487 -13.62 5.55 27.60
C ALA A 487 -13.32 4.14 27.08
N SER A 488 -12.28 4.01 26.27
CA SER A 488 -11.91 2.79 25.56
C SER A 488 -10.76 2.03 26.24
N ARG A 489 -10.40 0.88 25.68
CA ARG A 489 -9.20 0.11 26.02
C ARG A 489 -8.53 -0.37 24.73
N THR A 490 -8.49 0.53 23.75
CA THR A 490 -8.23 0.17 22.37
C THR A 490 -6.79 -0.29 22.21
N LEU A 491 -6.64 -1.43 21.53
CA LEU A 491 -5.34 -1.99 21.19
C LEU A 491 -5.01 -1.80 19.71
N MET A 492 -6.00 -2.01 18.83
CA MET A 492 -5.91 -1.87 17.38
C MET A 492 -7.21 -1.27 16.81
N ALA A 493 -7.13 -0.58 15.68
CA ALA A 493 -8.25 -0.10 14.90
C ALA A 493 -7.98 -0.31 13.41
N ARG A 494 -9.04 -0.50 12.61
CA ARG A 494 -8.97 -0.54 11.16
C ARG A 494 -10.04 0.31 10.49
N SER A 495 -9.68 0.97 9.39
CA SER A 495 -10.59 1.72 8.53
C SER A 495 -11.32 0.81 7.53
N ALA A 496 -12.61 1.05 7.30
CA ALA A 496 -13.41 0.41 6.24
C ALA A 496 -14.73 1.16 6.02
N ASP A 497 -15.26 1.20 4.79
CA ASP A 497 -16.63 1.66 4.51
C ASP A 497 -17.61 0.51 4.81
N VAL A 498 -18.00 0.31 6.09
CA VAL A 498 -18.78 -0.87 6.48
C VAL A 498 -20.27 -0.71 6.25
N ASP A 499 -20.78 0.52 6.10
CA ASP A 499 -22.19 0.81 5.79
C ASP A 499 -22.51 1.31 4.36
N HIS A 500 -21.50 1.34 3.48
CA HIS A 500 -21.59 1.61 2.04
C HIS A 500 -22.21 3.00 1.73
N ASP A 501 -21.92 4.00 2.58
CA ASP A 501 -22.24 5.43 2.38
C ASP A 501 -21.21 6.09 1.45
N GLY A 502 -19.96 5.59 1.47
CA GLY A 502 -18.82 6.10 0.70
C GLY A 502 -17.83 6.96 1.51
N ASP A 503 -18.01 7.07 2.84
CA ASP A 503 -16.95 7.51 3.77
C ASP A 503 -16.43 6.31 4.61
N TYR A 504 -15.25 6.46 5.21
CA TYR A 504 -14.63 5.37 5.99
C TYR A 504 -15.07 5.42 7.46
N ASP A 505 -15.57 4.30 7.96
CA ASP A 505 -15.80 4.00 9.37
C ASP A 505 -14.52 3.52 10.06
N VAL A 506 -14.58 3.30 11.38
CA VAL A 506 -13.50 2.67 12.15
C VAL A 506 -14.04 1.59 13.09
N LEU A 507 -13.51 0.37 12.99
CA LEU A 507 -13.78 -0.73 13.93
C LEU A 507 -12.56 -0.93 14.86
N THR A 508 -12.79 -1.19 16.16
CA THR A 508 -11.70 -1.25 17.15
C THR A 508 -11.69 -2.50 18.02
N ALA A 509 -10.49 -3.05 18.23
CA ALA A 509 -10.17 -4.15 19.13
C ALA A 509 -9.93 -3.66 20.57
N GLN A 510 -10.45 -4.38 21.58
CA GLN A 510 -10.59 -3.87 22.94
C GLN A 510 -10.13 -4.87 24.03
N ASP A 511 -9.21 -4.41 24.89
CA ASP A 511 -8.69 -5.19 26.03
C ASP A 511 -9.72 -5.48 27.14
N ALA A 512 -9.42 -6.51 27.93
CA ALA A 512 -9.98 -6.80 29.24
C ALA A 512 -11.47 -7.10 29.27
N ASN A 513 -12.00 -7.82 28.27
CA ASN A 513 -13.41 -8.21 28.19
C ASN A 513 -14.33 -6.98 28.07
N ALA A 514 -13.81 -5.89 27.50
CA ALA A 514 -14.62 -4.79 26.99
C ALA A 514 -15.39 -5.25 25.73
N HIS A 515 -16.33 -4.42 25.27
CA HIS A 515 -17.02 -4.63 24.01
C HIS A 515 -16.34 -3.77 22.94
N GLU A 516 -16.11 -4.38 21.77
CA GLU A 516 -15.61 -3.75 20.54
C GLU A 516 -16.34 -2.44 20.20
N ILE A 517 -15.65 -1.51 19.55
CA ILE A 517 -16.24 -0.22 19.17
C ILE A 517 -16.27 -0.08 17.66
N LEU A 518 -17.49 -0.03 17.09
CA LEU A 518 -17.71 0.52 15.77
C LEU A 518 -17.99 2.02 15.91
N TRP A 519 -17.21 2.83 15.19
CA TRP A 519 -17.40 4.26 15.00
C TRP A 519 -17.87 4.48 13.57
N LEU A 520 -19.18 4.65 13.39
CA LEU A 520 -19.73 5.02 12.09
C LEU A 520 -19.39 6.48 11.81
N ASN A 521 -18.81 6.78 10.66
CA ASN A 521 -18.68 8.15 10.18
C ASN A 521 -20.07 8.69 9.81
N THR A 522 -20.21 10.02 9.72
CA THR A 522 -21.50 10.67 9.46
C THR A 522 -21.34 11.91 8.56
N GLN A 523 -20.34 11.91 7.68
CA GLN A 523 -20.14 12.95 6.67
C GLN A 523 -21.10 12.80 5.46
N ALA A 524 -22.00 11.83 5.52
CA ALA A 524 -23.28 11.71 4.81
C ALA A 524 -23.26 12.23 3.36
N GLY A 525 -22.67 11.42 2.48
CA GLY A 525 -22.63 11.68 1.05
C GLY A 525 -21.51 12.61 0.57
N THR A 526 -20.39 12.69 1.31
CA THR A 526 -19.09 13.07 0.72
C THR A 526 -18.25 11.84 0.40
N SER A 527 -18.80 10.96 -0.47
CA SER A 527 -18.00 9.96 -1.20
C SER A 527 -16.73 10.60 -1.73
N ASP A 528 -15.61 9.88 -1.65
CA ASP A 528 -14.37 10.49 -2.08
C ASP A 528 -14.35 10.81 -3.58
N ALA A 529 -13.65 11.91 -3.87
CA ALA A 529 -13.41 12.49 -5.17
C ALA A 529 -11.96 13.00 -5.29
N LYS A 530 -11.01 12.41 -4.53
CA LYS A 530 -9.60 12.44 -4.93
C LYS A 530 -9.43 11.30 -5.94
N ALA A 531 -8.21 10.91 -6.19
CA ALA A 531 -7.89 9.70 -6.92
C ALA A 531 -6.49 9.31 -6.45
N PRO A 532 -6.12 8.03 -6.54
CA PRO A 532 -4.75 7.60 -6.35
C PRO A 532 -3.78 8.46 -7.17
N TYR A 533 -2.57 8.65 -6.68
CA TYR A 533 -1.51 9.32 -7.39
C TYR A 533 -0.28 8.41 -7.48
N VAL A 534 0.40 8.50 -8.62
CA VAL A 534 1.49 7.60 -8.99
C VAL A 534 2.72 8.45 -9.29
N PRO A 535 3.40 8.99 -8.24
CA PRO A 535 4.46 9.99 -8.39
C PRO A 535 5.75 9.40 -8.98
N HIS A 536 6.12 8.20 -8.55
CA HIS A 536 7.38 7.54 -8.93
C HIS A 536 7.12 6.29 -9.78
N VAL A 537 7.90 6.10 -10.84
CA VAL A 537 7.79 4.97 -11.78
C VAL A 537 9.17 4.56 -12.28
N ALA A 538 9.51 3.28 -12.20
CA ALA A 538 10.78 2.73 -12.65
C ALA A 538 10.94 2.81 -14.19
N PRO A 539 12.04 3.39 -14.71
CA PRO A 539 12.22 3.53 -16.16
C PRO A 539 12.76 2.25 -16.82
N ILE A 540 11.88 1.52 -17.52
CA ILE A 540 12.29 0.42 -18.41
C ILE A 540 13.23 0.94 -19.52
N ALA A 541 14.36 0.27 -19.72
CA ALA A 541 15.38 0.65 -20.69
C ALA A 541 15.07 0.21 -22.14
N ASP A 542 15.69 0.87 -23.12
CA ASP A 542 15.75 0.39 -24.51
C ASP A 542 16.30 -1.05 -24.55
N GLN A 543 15.54 -1.98 -25.13
CA GLN A 543 15.84 -3.42 -25.02
C GLN A 543 15.68 -4.20 -26.34
N VAL A 544 16.27 -5.39 -26.37
CA VAL A 544 16.11 -6.36 -27.45
C VAL A 544 15.00 -7.33 -27.05
N ALA A 545 13.95 -7.40 -27.86
CA ALA A 545 12.77 -8.22 -27.63
C ALA A 545 13.14 -9.67 -27.28
N GLY A 546 12.66 -10.14 -26.13
CA GLY A 546 12.89 -11.47 -25.57
C GLY A 546 11.59 -12.23 -25.33
N ALA A 547 11.71 -13.40 -24.70
CA ALA A 547 10.57 -14.27 -24.33
C ALA A 547 10.26 -14.30 -22.83
N ALA A 548 11.08 -13.62 -22.03
CA ALA A 548 10.78 -13.26 -20.64
C ALA A 548 10.30 -11.82 -20.64
N ASP A 549 9.40 -11.49 -19.72
CA ASP A 549 8.72 -10.20 -19.69
C ASP A 549 9.50 -9.13 -18.92
N ALA A 550 9.07 -7.88 -19.07
CA ALA A 550 9.74 -6.70 -18.54
C ALA A 550 8.96 -6.15 -17.35
N LEU A 551 9.59 -6.20 -16.18
CA LEU A 551 9.05 -5.68 -14.92
C LEU A 551 8.82 -4.17 -15.03
N ALA A 552 7.59 -3.73 -14.74
CA ALA A 552 7.21 -2.35 -14.52
C ALA A 552 6.91 -2.17 -13.03
N LEU A 553 7.47 -1.13 -12.43
CA LEU A 553 7.28 -0.78 -11.02
C LEU A 553 6.87 0.69 -10.89
N ALA A 554 6.05 0.99 -9.90
CA ALA A 554 5.68 2.34 -9.50
C ALA A 554 5.39 2.40 -8.00
N GLN A 555 5.41 3.60 -7.42
CA GLN A 555 4.80 3.86 -6.12
C GLN A 555 3.40 4.44 -6.37
N VAL A 556 2.40 3.92 -5.67
CA VAL A 556 1.00 4.36 -5.71
C VAL A 556 0.61 4.78 -4.30
N TYR A 557 -0.01 5.95 -4.18
CA TYR A 557 -0.54 6.46 -2.92
C TYR A 557 -1.98 6.94 -3.10
N ASP A 558 -2.72 7.01 -2.01
CA ASP A 558 -4.04 7.62 -1.99
C ASP A 558 -4.29 8.33 -0.65
N ASN A 559 -5.51 8.72 -0.37
CA ASN A 559 -5.95 9.37 0.87
C ASN A 559 -6.46 8.37 1.94
N THR A 560 -5.90 7.16 1.95
CA THR A 560 -6.18 6.06 2.89
C THR A 560 -4.86 5.33 3.23
N SER A 561 -4.89 4.36 4.15
CA SER A 561 -3.71 3.61 4.62
C SER A 561 -3.13 2.71 3.53
N LEU A 562 -1.84 2.33 3.62
CA LEU A 562 -1.18 1.62 2.51
C LEU A 562 -1.81 0.25 2.19
N ARG A 563 -2.29 -0.49 3.20
CA ARG A 563 -3.02 -1.75 2.97
C ARG A 563 -4.30 -1.59 2.17
N GLN A 564 -5.00 -0.46 2.30
CA GLN A 564 -6.21 -0.18 1.51
C GLN A 564 -5.94 -0.07 0.00
N LEU A 565 -4.69 0.16 -0.41
CA LEU A 565 -4.28 0.23 -1.82
C LEU A 565 -4.36 -1.13 -2.55
N GLU A 566 -4.35 -2.26 -1.82
CA GLU A 566 -4.53 -3.60 -2.42
C GLU A 566 -5.83 -3.71 -3.22
N ALA A 567 -6.88 -3.03 -2.76
CA ALA A 567 -8.21 -3.09 -3.35
C ALA A 567 -8.41 -2.18 -4.57
N ASN A 568 -7.39 -1.40 -4.94
CA ASN A 568 -7.49 -0.47 -6.07
C ASN A 568 -7.23 -1.18 -7.40
N ASP A 569 -8.08 -0.95 -8.41
CA ASP A 569 -7.93 -1.45 -9.79
C ASP A 569 -6.69 -0.80 -10.44
N THR A 570 -5.54 -1.42 -10.19
CA THR A 570 -4.22 -0.94 -10.62
C THR A 570 -3.76 -1.75 -11.82
N ARG A 571 -3.30 -1.04 -12.85
CA ARG A 571 -3.04 -1.59 -14.19
C ARG A 571 -2.07 -0.73 -14.97
N VAL A 572 -1.51 -1.28 -16.05
CA VAL A 572 -0.64 -0.55 -16.97
C VAL A 572 -1.30 -0.42 -18.34
N GLU A 573 -1.50 0.82 -18.77
CA GLU A 573 -1.82 1.14 -20.16
C GLU A 573 -0.56 1.04 -21.01
N VAL A 574 -0.58 0.28 -22.12
CA VAL A 574 0.55 0.15 -23.04
C VAL A 574 0.14 0.47 -24.47
N SER A 575 1.01 1.16 -25.21
CA SER A 575 0.87 1.36 -26.65
C SER A 575 2.19 1.12 -27.38
N VAL A 576 2.12 0.57 -28.60
CA VAL A 576 3.30 0.30 -29.44
C VAL A 576 3.12 0.95 -30.81
N ASN A 577 4.08 1.79 -31.20
CA ASN A 577 3.99 2.68 -32.37
C ASN A 577 2.71 3.54 -32.36
N GLY A 578 2.22 3.86 -31.15
CA GLY A 578 0.99 4.59 -30.89
C GLY A 578 -0.29 3.87 -31.34
N CYS A 579 -0.32 2.54 -31.27
CA CYS A 579 -1.54 1.72 -31.25
C CYS A 579 -1.70 1.15 -29.84
N ALA A 580 -2.90 1.21 -29.24
CA ALA A 580 -3.12 0.68 -27.89
C ALA A 580 -3.09 -0.85 -27.88
N LEU A 581 -2.45 -1.44 -26.86
CA LEU A 581 -2.62 -2.85 -26.50
C LEU A 581 -3.80 -2.97 -25.49
N PRO A 582 -4.24 -4.18 -25.13
CA PRO A 582 -4.99 -4.38 -23.89
C PRO A 582 -4.23 -3.82 -22.68
N GLU A 583 -4.95 -3.42 -21.63
CA GLU A 583 -4.37 -3.09 -20.33
C GLU A 583 -3.82 -4.38 -19.67
N PHE A 584 -2.77 -4.22 -18.86
CA PHE A 584 -2.14 -5.30 -18.08
C PHE A 584 -2.44 -5.06 -16.61
N ALA A 585 -2.88 -6.09 -15.86
CA ALA A 585 -3.12 -5.96 -14.43
C ALA A 585 -1.81 -5.66 -13.67
N ALA A 586 -1.93 -5.04 -12.50
CA ALA A 586 -0.85 -4.80 -11.57
C ALA A 586 -1.32 -5.10 -10.14
N SER A 587 -0.43 -5.62 -9.30
CA SER A 587 -0.65 -5.78 -7.85
C SER A 587 0.06 -4.66 -7.09
N VAL A 588 -0.44 -4.30 -5.90
CA VAL A 588 0.16 -3.28 -5.01
C VAL A 588 0.26 -3.85 -3.60
N ARG A 589 0.90 -5.02 -3.48
CA ARG A 589 0.68 -5.93 -2.34
C ARG A 589 1.03 -5.28 -1.00
N ALA A 590 0.01 -5.08 -0.16
CA ALA A 590 -0.04 -4.48 1.18
C ALA A 590 0.84 -3.22 1.45
N THR A 591 1.34 -2.55 0.41
CA THR A 591 2.33 -1.47 0.50
C THR A 591 2.04 -0.40 -0.57
N GLN A 592 2.92 0.58 -0.79
CA GLN A 592 2.80 1.49 -1.93
C GLN A 592 3.35 0.92 -3.26
N VAL A 593 4.03 -0.23 -3.28
CA VAL A 593 4.82 -0.68 -4.44
C VAL A 593 3.95 -1.47 -5.43
N ALA A 594 3.66 -0.86 -6.57
CA ALA A 594 2.86 -1.44 -7.65
C ALA A 594 3.72 -2.18 -8.69
N ARG A 595 3.43 -3.47 -8.91
CA ARG A 595 4.15 -4.39 -9.81
C ARG A 595 3.31 -4.82 -11.01
N ALA A 596 3.90 -4.84 -12.21
CA ALA A 596 3.29 -5.43 -13.40
C ALA A 596 4.31 -6.05 -14.36
N GLU A 597 3.92 -7.14 -15.04
CA GLU A 597 4.71 -7.78 -16.09
C GLU A 597 4.25 -7.32 -17.48
N LEU A 598 5.10 -6.56 -18.17
CA LEU A 598 4.82 -6.06 -19.52
C LEU A 598 5.51 -6.94 -20.57
N PRO A 599 4.87 -7.28 -21.71
CA PRO A 599 5.45 -8.21 -22.67
C PRO A 599 6.86 -7.83 -23.12
N GLY A 600 7.86 -8.64 -22.80
CA GLY A 600 9.27 -8.40 -23.12
C GLY A 600 9.56 -8.59 -24.61
N ASN A 601 8.58 -9.05 -25.38
CA ASN A 601 8.69 -9.31 -26.82
C ASN A 601 8.30 -8.11 -27.71
N LEU A 602 7.91 -6.95 -27.16
CA LEU A 602 7.44 -5.79 -27.93
C LEU A 602 8.53 -5.18 -28.84
N VAL A 603 8.11 -4.64 -30.00
CA VAL A 603 9.01 -4.03 -31.00
C VAL A 603 8.43 -2.74 -31.58
N GLY A 604 9.25 -1.68 -31.53
CA GLY A 604 8.92 -0.32 -31.94
C GLY A 604 9.10 0.67 -30.81
N ALA A 605 8.49 1.85 -30.96
CA ALA A 605 8.37 2.80 -29.85
C ALA A 605 7.25 2.35 -28.92
N VAL A 606 7.59 1.87 -27.74
CA VAL A 606 6.65 1.51 -26.67
C VAL A 606 6.46 2.73 -25.79
N ALA A 607 5.21 3.08 -25.49
CA ALA A 607 4.85 4.12 -24.52
C ALA A 607 3.78 3.58 -23.58
N TRP A 608 4.01 3.74 -22.27
CA TRP A 608 3.25 3.08 -21.22
C TRP A 608 3.09 3.96 -19.98
N ARG A 609 2.11 3.65 -19.11
CA ARG A 609 1.89 4.32 -17.82
C ARG A 609 1.06 3.44 -16.89
N PHE A 610 1.25 3.59 -15.59
CA PHE A 610 0.31 3.05 -14.61
C PHE A 610 -0.97 3.88 -14.57
N ALA A 611 -2.08 3.21 -14.28
CA ALA A 611 -3.35 3.78 -13.86
C ALA A 611 -3.82 3.00 -12.62
N SER A 612 -4.43 3.67 -11.65
CA SER A 612 -4.99 3.03 -10.45
C SER A 612 -6.35 3.65 -10.17
N THR A 613 -7.37 2.84 -9.90
CA THR A 613 -8.74 3.30 -9.62
C THR A 613 -9.13 2.91 -8.20
N ASP A 614 -9.56 3.88 -7.40
CA ASP A 614 -10.08 3.62 -6.04
C ASP A 614 -11.46 2.92 -6.05
N ARG A 615 -11.90 2.46 -4.87
CA ARG A 615 -13.25 1.86 -4.67
C ARG A 615 -14.40 2.82 -5.02
N ASN A 616 -14.20 4.14 -4.89
CA ASN A 616 -15.18 5.18 -5.23
C ASN A 616 -15.24 5.46 -6.76
N GLY A 617 -14.33 4.89 -7.56
CA GLY A 617 -14.28 4.96 -9.02
C GLY A 617 -13.44 6.09 -9.60
N ASN A 618 -12.58 6.75 -8.82
CA ASN A 618 -11.69 7.79 -9.33
C ASN A 618 -10.35 7.21 -9.80
N THR A 619 -9.93 7.54 -11.03
CA THR A 619 -8.71 6.97 -11.63
C THR A 619 -7.52 7.95 -11.62
N GLY A 620 -6.49 7.57 -10.88
CA GLY A 620 -5.12 8.09 -10.96
C GLY A 620 -4.36 7.59 -12.17
N VAL A 621 -3.38 8.37 -12.66
CA VAL A 621 -2.47 7.97 -13.75
C VAL A 621 -1.06 8.52 -13.55
N SER A 622 -0.05 7.70 -13.86
CA SER A 622 1.35 8.10 -13.76
C SER A 622 1.79 9.06 -14.88
N ALA A 623 2.97 9.65 -14.72
CA ALA A 623 3.70 10.23 -15.84
C ALA A 623 3.96 9.16 -16.92
N PRO A 624 3.81 9.48 -18.23
CA PRO A 624 4.00 8.51 -19.30
C PRO A 624 5.49 8.20 -19.54
N GLN A 625 5.81 6.91 -19.46
CA GLN A 625 7.13 6.34 -19.75
C GLN A 625 7.23 5.84 -21.19
N ALA A 626 8.44 5.65 -21.70
CA ALA A 626 8.66 5.12 -23.04
C ALA A 626 10.03 4.43 -23.20
N TYR A 627 10.07 3.36 -23.99
CA TYR A 627 11.29 2.66 -24.39
C TYR A 627 11.21 2.14 -25.82
N THR A 628 12.36 1.80 -26.41
CA THR A 628 12.45 1.22 -27.75
C THR A 628 12.64 -0.29 -27.67
N GLY A 629 11.61 -1.05 -28.07
CA GLY A 629 11.72 -2.49 -28.28
C GLY A 629 12.36 -2.77 -29.65
N SER A 630 13.38 -3.63 -29.71
CA SER A 630 14.15 -3.91 -30.93
C SER A 630 14.29 -5.41 -31.22
N ALA A 631 14.18 -5.82 -32.48
CA ALA A 631 14.29 -7.25 -32.83
C ALA A 631 15.73 -7.66 -33.14
N ALA A 632 16.20 -8.76 -32.52
CA ALA A 632 17.53 -9.32 -32.75
C ALA A 632 17.77 -9.82 -34.20
N SER A 633 16.69 -10.08 -34.95
CA SER A 633 16.72 -10.48 -36.35
C SER A 633 15.45 -10.02 -37.07
N ALA A 634 15.51 -9.93 -38.40
CA ALA A 634 14.34 -9.59 -39.21
C ALA A 634 13.35 -10.76 -39.21
N PHE A 635 12.16 -10.54 -38.65
CA PHE A 635 11.12 -11.55 -38.46
C PHE A 635 9.82 -11.21 -39.22
N ALA A 636 9.62 -9.95 -39.63
CA ALA A 636 8.43 -9.46 -40.31
C ALA A 636 8.76 -8.88 -41.69
N PHE A 637 8.01 -9.28 -42.73
CA PHE A 637 8.32 -9.00 -44.14
C PHE A 637 7.06 -8.62 -44.94
N ALA A 638 7.02 -7.39 -45.45
CA ALA A 638 5.89 -6.91 -46.27
C ALA A 638 5.89 -7.53 -47.69
N TYR A 639 4.71 -7.87 -48.21
CA TYR A 639 4.52 -8.45 -49.54
C TYR A 639 3.16 -8.07 -50.16
N GLY A 640 3.01 -8.29 -51.47
CA GLY A 640 1.73 -8.06 -52.16
C GLY A 640 1.37 -6.58 -52.29
N ALA A 641 0.06 -6.27 -52.28
CA ALA A 641 -0.45 -4.89 -52.41
C ALA A 641 -1.84 -4.73 -51.78
N GLY A 642 -2.12 -3.55 -51.22
CA GLY A 642 -3.40 -3.19 -50.61
C GLY A 642 -4.39 -2.48 -51.54
N SER A 643 -5.60 -2.20 -51.05
CA SER A 643 -6.59 -1.27 -51.65
C SER A 643 -6.69 0.02 -50.81
N PRO A 644 -6.72 1.21 -51.42
CA PRO A 644 -6.81 2.48 -50.70
C PRO A 644 -8.22 2.77 -50.18
N GLY A 645 -8.28 3.26 -48.94
CA GLY A 645 -9.46 3.88 -48.33
C GLY A 645 -9.46 5.39 -48.44
N SER A 646 -10.26 6.02 -47.58
CA SER A 646 -10.54 7.46 -47.57
C SER A 646 -9.32 8.34 -47.26
N LEU A 647 -8.37 7.81 -46.47
CA LEU A 647 -7.15 8.51 -46.05
C LEU A 647 -5.86 7.99 -46.72
N GLY A 648 -5.98 6.94 -47.55
CA GLY A 648 -4.84 6.25 -48.18
C GLY A 648 -4.95 4.73 -48.06
N THR A 649 -3.88 4.01 -48.40
CA THR A 649 -3.81 2.56 -48.15
C THR A 649 -3.40 2.31 -46.70
N PRO A 650 -4.16 1.54 -45.90
CA PRO A 650 -3.75 1.21 -44.54
C PRO A 650 -2.55 0.25 -44.54
N SER A 651 -1.99 0.04 -43.35
CA SER A 651 -0.79 -0.75 -43.12
C SER A 651 -1.04 -1.79 -42.03
N VAL A 652 -0.22 -2.85 -41.99
CA VAL A 652 -0.23 -3.85 -40.92
C VAL A 652 1.22 -4.12 -40.51
N HIS A 653 1.45 -4.17 -39.20
CA HIS A 653 2.78 -4.29 -38.59
C HIS A 653 2.75 -5.34 -37.49
N ALA A 654 3.89 -5.98 -37.23
CA ALA A 654 4.09 -6.69 -35.98
C ALA A 654 4.50 -5.70 -34.90
N LEU A 655 3.80 -5.72 -33.77
CA LEU A 655 4.09 -4.92 -32.57
C LEU A 655 4.90 -5.73 -31.55
N SER A 656 5.05 -7.04 -31.75
CA SER A 656 5.94 -7.91 -30.97
C SER A 656 6.56 -9.03 -31.80
N VAL A 657 7.61 -9.67 -31.26
CA VAL A 657 8.24 -10.87 -31.82
C VAL A 657 7.50 -12.12 -31.33
N PRO A 658 7.04 -13.01 -32.23
CA PRO A 658 6.39 -14.26 -31.84
C PRO A 658 7.41 -15.33 -31.42
N PHE A 659 7.84 -15.29 -30.16
CA PHE A 659 8.52 -16.39 -29.48
C PHE A 659 7.51 -17.40 -28.92
N ALA A 660 7.90 -18.66 -28.77
CA ALA A 660 7.04 -19.69 -28.18
C ALA A 660 6.65 -19.35 -26.73
N GLY A 661 5.36 -19.40 -26.41
CA GLY A 661 4.81 -19.04 -25.10
C GLY A 661 4.32 -17.59 -25.00
N THR A 662 4.80 -16.68 -25.86
CA THR A 662 4.49 -15.24 -25.78
C THR A 662 3.24 -14.85 -26.59
N THR A 663 2.74 -13.63 -26.38
CA THR A 663 1.66 -13.06 -27.20
C THR A 663 2.21 -12.30 -28.41
N LEU A 664 1.78 -12.70 -29.62
CA LEU A 664 1.98 -11.95 -30.85
C LEU A 664 0.95 -10.82 -30.94
N TYR A 665 1.43 -9.58 -30.91
CA TYR A 665 0.63 -8.39 -31.15
C TYR A 665 0.78 -7.92 -32.60
N LEU A 666 -0.33 -7.71 -33.29
CA LEU A 666 -0.39 -7.23 -34.68
C LEU A 666 -1.21 -5.94 -34.75
N GLY A 667 -0.62 -4.88 -35.28
CA GLY A 667 -1.26 -3.56 -35.41
C GLY A 667 -1.59 -3.22 -36.85
N GLY A 668 -2.89 -3.15 -37.17
CA GLY A 668 -3.39 -2.51 -38.39
C GLY A 668 -3.60 -1.02 -38.17
N LYS A 669 -3.09 -0.16 -39.05
CA LYS A 669 -3.12 1.31 -38.87
C LYS A 669 -3.39 2.06 -40.18
N GLY A 670 -4.21 3.11 -40.10
CA GLY A 670 -4.48 4.03 -41.22
C GLY A 670 -5.95 4.18 -41.60
N ALA A 671 -6.88 3.59 -40.83
CA ALA A 671 -8.31 3.86 -40.94
C ALA A 671 -8.73 4.94 -39.90
N PRO A 672 -9.84 5.67 -40.11
CA PRO A 672 -10.37 6.60 -39.10
C PRO A 672 -10.82 5.87 -37.83
N ALA A 673 -10.63 6.47 -36.64
CA ALA A 673 -11.12 5.94 -35.38
C ALA A 673 -12.62 5.54 -35.42
N GLY A 674 -12.95 4.41 -34.78
CA GLY A 674 -14.30 3.81 -34.84
C GLY A 674 -14.65 3.11 -36.16
N THR A 675 -13.75 3.02 -37.15
CA THR A 675 -14.02 2.28 -38.38
C THR A 675 -13.99 0.77 -38.11
N LEU A 676 -15.06 0.06 -38.47
CA LEU A 676 -15.09 -1.41 -38.42
C LEU A 676 -13.96 -1.99 -39.28
N SER A 677 -13.14 -2.83 -38.65
CA SER A 677 -11.93 -3.38 -39.25
C SER A 677 -11.80 -4.89 -39.00
N TRP A 678 -10.83 -5.49 -39.67
CA TRP A 678 -10.48 -6.90 -39.54
C TRP A 678 -8.98 -7.07 -39.64
N LEU A 679 -8.38 -7.84 -38.73
CA LEU A 679 -6.99 -8.28 -38.84
C LEU A 679 -6.95 -9.79 -38.93
N ALA A 680 -6.74 -10.29 -40.15
CA ALA A 680 -6.76 -11.72 -40.46
C ALA A 680 -5.34 -12.29 -40.49
N LEU A 681 -5.09 -13.33 -39.70
CA LEU A 681 -3.84 -14.10 -39.72
C LEU A 681 -4.09 -15.49 -40.33
N THR A 682 -3.24 -15.91 -41.25
CA THR A 682 -3.44 -17.13 -42.04
C THR A 682 -2.16 -17.95 -42.23
N SER A 683 -2.31 -19.20 -42.65
CA SER A 683 -1.20 -20.14 -42.85
C SER A 683 -0.47 -20.03 -44.20
N ALA A 684 -0.90 -19.15 -45.12
CA ALA A 684 -0.25 -18.98 -46.43
C ALA A 684 -0.44 -17.58 -47.04
N ALA A 685 0.56 -17.13 -47.79
CA ALA A 685 0.42 -15.99 -48.70
C ALA A 685 -0.39 -16.35 -49.96
N ALA A 686 -0.90 -15.32 -50.64
CA ALA A 686 -1.40 -15.45 -52.01
C ALA A 686 -0.31 -16.04 -52.94
N PRO A 687 -0.59 -17.09 -53.73
CA PRO A 687 0.44 -17.96 -54.31
C PRO A 687 1.24 -17.37 -55.50
N ALA A 688 0.95 -16.13 -55.93
CA ALA A 688 1.70 -15.46 -57.00
C ALA A 688 1.53 -13.93 -57.01
N ALA A 689 0.30 -13.45 -56.77
CA ALA A 689 -0.08 -12.04 -56.76
C ALA A 689 -1.32 -11.87 -55.85
N PRO A 690 -1.66 -10.65 -55.40
CA PRO A 690 -2.89 -10.40 -54.65
C PRO A 690 -4.12 -10.83 -55.46
N LEU A 691 -5.08 -11.44 -54.80
CA LEU A 691 -6.40 -11.67 -55.40
C LEU A 691 -7.18 -10.36 -55.35
N ALA A 692 -7.19 -9.65 -56.47
CA ALA A 692 -8.08 -8.52 -56.67
C ALA A 692 -9.54 -9.03 -56.75
N LEU A 693 -10.38 -8.58 -55.82
CA LEU A 693 -11.83 -8.80 -55.82
C LEU A 693 -12.49 -7.47 -56.22
N PRO A 694 -12.85 -7.25 -57.50
CA PRO A 694 -13.25 -5.93 -57.99
C PRO A 694 -14.53 -5.43 -57.31
N GLY A 695 -14.46 -4.26 -56.68
CA GLY A 695 -15.56 -3.72 -55.89
C GLY A 695 -15.56 -4.17 -54.42
N LEU A 696 -14.50 -4.85 -53.97
CA LEU A 696 -14.32 -5.27 -52.59
C LEU A 696 -12.93 -4.85 -52.06
N CYS A 697 -11.85 -5.52 -52.45
CA CYS A 697 -10.45 -5.14 -52.14
C CYS A 697 -9.42 -6.10 -52.79
N ASN A 698 -8.12 -5.83 -52.60
CA ASN A 698 -7.03 -6.80 -52.79
C ASN A 698 -6.85 -7.70 -51.55
N VAL A 699 -6.82 -9.03 -51.76
CA VAL A 699 -6.56 -10.04 -50.71
C VAL A 699 -5.18 -10.70 -50.91
N ASN A 700 -4.37 -10.69 -49.86
CA ASN A 700 -2.99 -11.19 -49.81
C ASN A 700 -2.81 -12.46 -48.96
N VAL A 701 -3.82 -12.85 -48.18
CA VAL A 701 -3.78 -13.90 -47.15
C VAL A 701 -4.71 -15.08 -47.48
N PHE A 702 -4.24 -16.30 -47.25
CA PHE A 702 -4.82 -17.54 -47.81
C PHE A 702 -4.54 -18.78 -46.92
N GLY A 703 -5.22 -19.88 -47.23
CA GLY A 703 -5.04 -21.16 -46.51
C GLY A 703 -5.93 -21.26 -45.29
N THR A 704 -5.41 -21.82 -44.19
CA THR A 704 -6.14 -21.92 -42.93
C THR A 704 -6.13 -20.56 -42.24
N LEU A 705 -7.30 -20.10 -41.79
CA LEU A 705 -7.42 -18.96 -40.88
C LEU A 705 -6.87 -19.38 -39.52
N VAL A 706 -5.80 -18.72 -39.06
CA VAL A 706 -5.16 -18.95 -37.76
C VAL A 706 -5.88 -18.15 -36.69
N ALA A 707 -6.18 -16.89 -36.99
CA ALA A 707 -7.03 -16.02 -36.17
C ALA A 707 -7.65 -14.91 -37.03
N LEU A 708 -8.68 -14.27 -36.49
CA LEU A 708 -9.32 -13.08 -37.03
C LEU A 708 -9.74 -12.20 -35.86
N ASP A 709 -9.12 -11.02 -35.73
CA ASP A 709 -9.76 -9.93 -35.00
C ASP A 709 -10.77 -9.23 -35.92
N SER A 710 -11.84 -8.68 -35.33
CA SER A 710 -12.87 -7.92 -36.03
C SER A 710 -13.48 -6.80 -35.18
N ALA A 711 -12.64 -5.90 -34.66
CA ALA A 711 -13.06 -4.74 -33.89
C ALA A 711 -13.19 -3.44 -34.72
N PRO A 712 -13.96 -2.44 -34.26
CA PRO A 712 -13.74 -1.04 -34.64
C PRO A 712 -12.33 -0.59 -34.21
N THR A 713 -11.66 0.21 -35.03
CA THR A 713 -10.35 0.78 -34.64
C THR A 713 -10.48 1.73 -33.44
N ASP A 714 -9.44 1.75 -32.61
CA ASP A 714 -9.28 2.59 -31.42
C ASP A 714 -9.29 4.11 -31.74
N ALA A 715 -9.14 4.93 -30.69
CA ALA A 715 -9.07 6.39 -30.81
C ALA A 715 -7.84 6.90 -31.60
N SER A 716 -6.82 6.07 -31.81
CA SER A 716 -5.62 6.38 -32.60
C SER A 716 -5.77 6.03 -34.10
N GLY A 717 -6.82 5.29 -34.47
CA GLY A 717 -6.99 4.73 -35.82
C GLY A 717 -6.23 3.41 -36.04
N CYS A 718 -5.99 2.65 -34.97
CA CYS A 718 -5.43 1.30 -35.00
C CYS A 718 -6.47 0.22 -34.69
N GLY A 719 -6.36 -0.94 -35.32
CA GLY A 719 -6.94 -2.19 -34.83
C GLY A 719 -5.80 -3.10 -34.37
N VAL A 720 -5.87 -3.66 -33.16
CA VAL A 720 -4.82 -4.50 -32.59
C VAL A 720 -5.36 -5.89 -32.27
N ALA A 721 -4.72 -6.91 -32.82
CA ALA A 721 -4.98 -8.30 -32.47
C ALA A 721 -3.88 -8.82 -31.53
N ALA A 722 -4.28 -9.46 -30.44
CA ALA A 722 -3.41 -10.22 -29.55
C ALA A 722 -3.62 -11.73 -29.80
N LEU A 723 -2.52 -12.50 -29.96
CA LEU A 723 -2.58 -13.92 -30.27
C LEU A 723 -1.54 -14.70 -29.45
N ALA A 724 -1.95 -15.64 -28.61
CA ALA A 724 -1.02 -16.55 -27.93
C ALA A 724 -0.25 -17.41 -28.95
N VAL A 725 1.09 -17.41 -28.87
CA VAL A 725 1.97 -18.31 -29.62
C VAL A 725 2.18 -19.57 -28.78
N PRO A 726 1.69 -20.76 -29.18
CA PRO A 726 1.69 -21.93 -28.31
C PRO A 726 3.09 -22.30 -27.80
N ALA A 727 3.17 -22.70 -26.53
CA ALA A 727 4.40 -23.21 -25.94
C ALA A 727 5.00 -24.37 -26.77
N GLY A 728 6.31 -24.34 -27.01
CA GLY A 728 6.99 -25.32 -27.87
C GLY A 728 6.82 -25.11 -29.39
N THR A 729 6.20 -24.01 -29.85
CA THR A 729 6.20 -23.63 -31.27
C THR A 729 7.64 -23.45 -31.79
N PRO A 730 8.08 -24.15 -32.86
CA PRO A 730 9.42 -23.99 -33.39
C PRO A 730 9.65 -22.61 -34.02
N ALA A 731 10.90 -22.14 -34.02
CA ALA A 731 11.35 -21.00 -34.80
C ALA A 731 11.22 -21.26 -36.33
N GLY A 732 11.01 -20.19 -37.11
CA GLY A 732 10.91 -20.24 -38.57
C GLY A 732 9.57 -20.69 -39.15
N ILE A 733 8.50 -20.74 -38.34
CA ILE A 733 7.13 -20.98 -38.82
C ILE A 733 6.54 -19.66 -39.34
N SER A 734 6.24 -19.63 -40.64
CA SER A 734 5.65 -18.45 -41.30
C SER A 734 4.13 -18.39 -41.16
N VAL A 735 3.63 -17.28 -40.64
CA VAL A 735 2.21 -16.88 -40.68
C VAL A 735 2.05 -15.58 -41.49
N TYR A 736 0.84 -15.31 -41.97
CA TYR A 736 0.58 -14.27 -42.98
C TYR A 736 -0.61 -13.41 -42.59
N ALA A 737 -0.35 -12.14 -42.27
CA ALA A 737 -1.32 -11.16 -41.80
C ALA A 737 -1.76 -10.17 -42.89
N GLN A 738 -3.02 -9.73 -42.83
CA GLN A 738 -3.50 -8.57 -43.58
C GLN A 738 -4.59 -7.85 -42.77
N PHE A 739 -4.57 -6.52 -42.81
CA PHE A 739 -5.59 -5.66 -42.22
C PHE A 739 -6.57 -5.16 -43.30
N PHE A 740 -7.84 -5.03 -42.94
CA PHE A 740 -8.93 -4.53 -43.79
C PHE A 740 -9.79 -3.55 -42.98
N ALA A 741 -10.33 -2.51 -43.62
CA ALA A 741 -11.23 -1.56 -42.97
C ALA A 741 -12.37 -1.10 -43.89
N LEU A 742 -13.54 -0.81 -43.30
CA LEU A 742 -14.76 -0.40 -44.02
C LEU A 742 -14.76 1.08 -44.46
N ASP A 743 -13.63 1.60 -44.95
CA ASP A 743 -13.46 2.99 -45.41
C ASP A 743 -13.04 3.11 -46.90
N GLY A 744 -13.26 2.06 -47.68
CA GLY A 744 -12.87 1.95 -49.09
C GLY A 744 -13.33 3.10 -50.00
N GLN A 745 -12.63 3.30 -51.12
CA GLN A 745 -12.89 4.37 -52.08
C GLN A 745 -12.89 3.91 -53.54
N GLY A 746 -13.48 4.73 -54.43
CA GLY A 746 -13.37 4.61 -55.88
C GLY A 746 -14.08 3.42 -56.53
N GLY A 747 -14.62 2.49 -55.74
CA GLY A 747 -15.37 1.32 -56.19
C GLY A 747 -15.27 0.15 -55.22
N ASP A 748 -14.13 -0.01 -54.54
CA ASP A 748 -13.90 -1.03 -53.52
C ASP A 748 -14.62 -0.69 -52.20
N LEU A 749 -15.28 -1.68 -51.60
CA LEU A 749 -16.00 -1.56 -50.32
C LEU A 749 -15.06 -1.51 -49.11
N LEU A 750 -13.89 -2.15 -49.20
CA LEU A 750 -12.89 -2.23 -48.14
C LEU A 750 -11.60 -1.57 -48.60
N SER A 751 -10.96 -0.81 -47.72
CA SER A 751 -9.52 -0.62 -47.80
C SER A 751 -8.82 -1.89 -47.28
N SER A 752 -7.61 -2.14 -47.75
CA SER A 752 -6.81 -3.28 -47.27
C SER A 752 -5.33 -2.95 -47.30
N SER A 753 -4.57 -3.52 -46.37
CA SER A 753 -3.12 -3.36 -46.32
C SER A 753 -2.43 -4.22 -47.38
N ALA A 754 -1.15 -3.96 -47.61
CA ALA A 754 -0.26 -5.02 -48.11
C ALA A 754 -0.24 -6.20 -47.12
N GLY A 755 0.13 -7.39 -47.57
CA GLY A 755 0.33 -8.54 -46.68
C GLY A 755 1.62 -8.39 -45.87
N LEU A 756 1.64 -8.97 -44.68
CA LEU A 756 2.83 -9.09 -43.83
C LEU A 756 3.06 -10.55 -43.49
N ARG A 757 4.18 -11.13 -43.91
CA ARG A 757 4.66 -12.41 -43.42
C ARG A 757 5.35 -12.17 -42.08
N ILE A 758 5.04 -12.97 -41.07
CA ILE A 758 5.75 -13.00 -39.78
C ILE A 758 6.29 -14.41 -39.58
N ASP A 759 7.57 -14.53 -39.21
CA ASP A 759 8.22 -15.79 -38.87
C ASP A 759 8.49 -15.86 -37.36
N THR A 760 8.12 -16.98 -36.72
CA THR A 760 8.48 -17.26 -35.32
C THR A 760 9.99 -17.25 -35.11
N GLN A 761 10.44 -16.85 -33.92
CA GLN A 761 11.86 -16.81 -33.52
C GLN A 761 12.18 -17.84 -32.44
#